data_AF-A0A7X9DP96-F1
#
_entry.id   AF-A0A7X9DP96-F1
#
_cell.length_a   1.000
_cell.length_b   1.000
_cell.length_c   1.000
_cell.angle_alpha   90.00
_cell.angle_beta   90.00
_cell.angle_gamma   90.00
#
_symmetry.space_group_name_H-M   'P 1'
#
loop_
_entity.id
_entity.type
_entity.pdbx_description
1 polymer ?
#
loop_
_entity_poly.entity_id
_entity_poly.type
_entity_poly.pdbx_seq_one_letter_code
_entity_poly.pdbx_strand_id
1 'polypeptide(L)'
;MALPTGLVLLLFLFVYAHSPSVGSDRFTRIENGFHTPPDSIQTSVYWYWVSDNISKEGVVRDLEAMKKVGINRAFIGNIGLDPDNPLYGNVKIFSDEWWDILHTALKTATDLNIQIGIFNSPGWSQSGGPWIKPEQAMRYLASSEMMVTGPQKLKVRLEKPDKDFQDVRVIAYPVSSENLQTINAANAKISSSPVIPGIEKIADGDNSSEVTLSSGQNLLVDFVCPEPRTIRSISVFPGHNPTKVHAELMVQVGTDFHTVKSFDVDRSNPNLIVGFDPYGPVVISLPETTSEIFRIIFSNAKPNSSIAEVSLSSAALEERYVEKSLGKMFQLPHPFWNDYLWPVQPEVKNKNLVIAPEKVLDISQYMRKDGMLEWAVPGGNWMIVRAGMVPTGVKNGPATPEAIGLEVDKMSREHIAYHFDSFLGEILRRIPAEDRKTFKVVVEDSYERGGQNWTDGFIETFKSRYGYDPVPFIPVIQGKVVQSRDASDRFLWDLRRLIADKIAYDYVGGLRDVSHRHGLTTWLENYGHWGFAGEFLQYGGQSDEVSGEFWSEGDLGDIENKVASSCAHIYGKGKVSAESFTCAGSPFSRYPARMKQRGDRFFTEGINNTLLHVYIEQPYEEKFPGMNAWFGNEFNRKNTWFYDMD
;
A
#
# COMPACT_ATOMS: atom_id res chain seq x y z
N MET A 1 76.01 -43.42 -47.21
CA MET A 1 76.60 -44.76 -47.05
C MET A 1 75.67 -45.53 -46.12
N ALA A 2 75.12 -46.66 -46.58
CA ALA A 2 74.29 -47.65 -45.89
C ALA A 2 72.90 -47.23 -45.30
N LEU A 3 71.86 -47.51 -46.09
CA LEU A 3 70.54 -48.04 -45.70
C LEU A 3 70.69 -49.50 -45.15
N PRO A 4 69.67 -50.26 -44.64
CA PRO A 4 68.23 -50.00 -44.42
C PRO A 4 67.61 -50.71 -43.17
N THR A 5 66.27 -50.75 -43.16
CA THR A 5 65.34 -51.81 -42.66
C THR A 5 64.92 -51.82 -41.20
N GLY A 6 63.60 -51.66 -40.98
CA GLY A 6 62.92 -52.31 -39.87
C GLY A 6 61.58 -51.71 -39.43
N LEU A 7 60.50 -52.28 -39.98
CA LEU A 7 59.20 -52.51 -39.32
C LEU A 7 58.21 -51.35 -39.08
N VAL A 8 57.13 -51.44 -39.87
CA VAL A 8 55.77 -50.95 -39.58
C VAL A 8 55.25 -51.60 -38.29
N LEU A 9 54.75 -50.79 -37.35
CA LEU A 9 53.72 -51.21 -36.39
C LEU A 9 52.77 -50.04 -36.12
N LEU A 10 51.60 -50.09 -36.75
CA LEU A 10 50.44 -49.25 -36.43
C LEU A 10 49.87 -49.70 -35.08
N LEU A 11 50.23 -48.99 -34.01
CA LEU A 11 49.57 -49.10 -32.70
C LEU A 11 48.33 -48.20 -32.72
N PHE A 12 47.18 -48.76 -33.08
CA PHE A 12 45.88 -48.21 -32.71
C PHE A 12 45.71 -48.38 -31.19
N LEU A 13 46.15 -47.38 -30.43
CA LEU A 13 45.77 -47.22 -29.03
C LEU A 13 44.29 -46.82 -29.01
N PHE A 14 43.42 -47.81 -28.77
CA PHE A 14 42.08 -47.56 -28.21
C PHE A 14 42.27 -46.93 -26.83
N VAL A 15 42.38 -45.61 -26.78
CA VAL A 15 42.12 -44.86 -25.55
C VAL A 15 40.62 -44.94 -25.33
N TYR A 16 40.18 -45.98 -24.61
CA TYR A 16 38.95 -45.94 -23.85
C TYR A 16 39.15 -44.82 -22.81
N ALA A 17 38.88 -43.58 -23.23
CA ALA A 17 38.65 -42.50 -22.29
C ALA A 17 37.39 -42.88 -21.51
N HIS A 18 37.60 -43.54 -20.37
CA HIS A 18 36.62 -43.55 -19.31
C HIS A 18 36.35 -42.09 -18.98
N SER A 19 35.25 -41.56 -19.49
CA SER A 19 34.65 -40.35 -18.94
C SER A 19 34.59 -40.55 -17.43
N PRO A 20 35.26 -39.72 -16.62
CA PRO A 20 35.14 -39.82 -15.17
C PRO A 20 33.66 -39.71 -14.81
N SER A 21 33.27 -40.43 -13.77
CA SER A 21 31.91 -40.51 -13.24
C SER A 21 31.42 -39.18 -12.65
N VAL A 22 31.30 -38.13 -13.47
CA VAL A 22 30.72 -36.83 -13.09
C VAL A 22 29.33 -37.00 -12.46
N GLY A 23 28.62 -38.09 -12.79
CA GLY A 23 27.37 -38.48 -12.14
C GLY A 23 27.51 -38.94 -10.69
N SER A 24 28.48 -39.79 -10.33
CA SER A 24 28.55 -40.38 -8.99
C SER A 24 28.92 -39.35 -7.92
N ASP A 25 29.89 -38.48 -8.22
CA ASP A 25 30.35 -37.42 -7.31
C ASP A 25 29.28 -36.32 -7.10
N ARG A 26 28.41 -36.10 -8.09
CA ARG A 26 27.27 -35.19 -7.93
C ARG A 26 26.20 -35.77 -7.01
N PHE A 27 25.86 -37.06 -7.15
CA PHE A 27 24.88 -37.70 -6.28
C PHE A 27 25.37 -37.81 -4.84
N THR A 28 26.64 -38.17 -4.61
CA THR A 28 27.23 -38.20 -3.26
C THR A 28 27.18 -36.81 -2.59
N ARG A 29 27.39 -35.72 -3.33
CA ARG A 29 27.24 -34.36 -2.77
C ARG A 29 25.80 -34.01 -2.41
N ILE A 30 24.82 -34.42 -3.23
CA ILE A 30 23.40 -34.22 -2.94
C ILE A 30 22.98 -35.04 -1.72
N GLU A 31 23.38 -36.31 -1.66
CA GLU A 31 23.13 -37.23 -0.55
C GLU A 31 23.71 -36.69 0.76
N ASN A 32 24.98 -36.28 0.75
CA ASN A 32 25.61 -35.67 1.92
C ASN A 32 24.91 -34.39 2.36
N GLY A 33 24.54 -33.51 1.41
CA GLY A 33 23.79 -32.29 1.72
C GLY A 33 22.36 -32.54 2.20
N PHE A 34 21.77 -33.68 1.86
CA PHE A 34 20.45 -34.09 2.36
C PHE A 34 20.53 -34.67 3.77
N HIS A 35 21.53 -35.52 4.05
CA HIS A 35 21.76 -36.08 5.38
C HIS A 35 22.27 -35.04 6.39
N THR A 36 23.09 -34.10 5.93
CA THR A 36 23.66 -33.05 6.75
C THR A 36 23.54 -31.73 5.99
N PRO A 37 22.37 -31.07 6.07
CA PRO A 37 22.17 -29.78 5.46
C PRO A 37 23.27 -28.79 5.89
N PRO A 38 23.93 -28.11 4.94
CA PRO A 38 24.94 -27.11 5.30
C PRO A 38 24.26 -25.90 5.96
N ASP A 39 24.99 -25.14 6.77
CA ASP A 39 24.51 -23.90 7.43
C ASP A 39 23.95 -22.86 6.45
N SER A 40 24.28 -22.96 5.15
CA SER A 40 23.69 -22.12 4.11
C SER A 40 22.20 -22.39 3.86
N ILE A 41 21.69 -23.55 4.28
CA ILE A 41 20.25 -23.85 4.36
C ILE A 41 19.77 -23.31 5.70
N GLN A 42 19.03 -22.21 5.64
CA GLN A 42 18.67 -21.46 6.84
C GLN A 42 17.26 -21.82 7.29
N THR A 43 17.10 -22.07 8.59
CA THR A 43 15.80 -22.08 9.25
C THR A 43 15.62 -20.73 9.90
N SER A 44 14.70 -19.93 9.36
CA SER A 44 14.49 -18.55 9.78
C SER A 44 13.28 -18.43 10.70
N VAL A 45 13.23 -17.40 11.54
CA VAL A 45 12.08 -17.11 12.41
C VAL A 45 11.86 -15.61 12.54
N TYR A 46 10.59 -15.18 12.61
CA TYR A 46 10.29 -13.85 13.14
C TYR A 46 10.46 -13.87 14.64
N TRP A 47 11.26 -12.95 15.17
CA TRP A 47 11.52 -12.80 16.59
C TRP A 47 10.92 -11.49 17.08
N TYR A 48 9.67 -11.56 17.54
CA TYR A 48 8.91 -10.36 17.90
C TYR A 48 9.08 -9.99 19.36
N TRP A 49 9.39 -8.71 19.57
CA TRP A 49 9.52 -8.06 20.86
C TRP A 49 8.24 -7.27 21.10
N VAL A 50 7.38 -7.79 21.97
CA VAL A 50 5.96 -7.39 22.01
C VAL A 50 5.68 -6.48 23.20
N SER A 51 5.12 -5.30 22.92
CA SER A 51 4.57 -4.36 23.90
C SER A 51 5.51 -4.09 25.08
N ASP A 52 6.76 -3.73 24.78
CA ASP A 52 7.83 -3.42 25.75
C ASP A 52 8.17 -4.53 26.76
N ASN A 53 7.65 -5.74 26.56
CA ASN A 53 7.97 -6.90 27.38
C ASN A 53 9.19 -7.60 26.79
N ILE A 54 10.38 -7.14 27.17
CA ILE A 54 11.67 -7.73 26.78
C ILE A 54 12.64 -7.74 27.96
N SER A 55 13.59 -8.68 27.97
CA SER A 55 14.68 -8.67 28.96
C SER A 55 16.01 -9.14 28.39
N LYS A 56 17.11 -8.69 29.01
CA LYS A 56 18.47 -9.09 28.61
C LYS A 56 18.68 -10.59 28.73
N GLU A 57 18.19 -11.19 29.81
CA GLU A 57 18.31 -12.62 30.03
C GLU A 57 17.34 -13.43 29.14
N GLY A 58 16.20 -12.85 28.78
CA GLY A 58 15.23 -13.42 27.84
C GLY A 58 15.85 -13.58 26.45
N VAL A 59 16.47 -12.52 25.93
CA VAL A 59 17.07 -12.54 24.59
C VAL A 59 18.23 -13.53 24.44
N VAL A 60 19.03 -13.70 25.50
CA VAL A 60 20.13 -14.68 25.51
C VAL A 60 19.55 -16.11 25.44
N ARG A 61 18.58 -16.42 26.30
CA ARG A 61 17.97 -17.76 26.35
C ARG A 61 17.19 -18.10 25.09
N ASP A 62 16.56 -17.12 24.46
CA ASP A 62 15.90 -17.30 23.17
C ASP A 62 16.89 -17.72 22.09
N LEU A 63 18.00 -17.01 21.94
CA LEU A 63 19.02 -17.33 20.95
C LEU A 63 19.71 -18.68 21.23
N GLU A 64 19.98 -19.01 22.49
CA GLU A 64 20.48 -20.33 22.88
C GLU A 64 19.49 -21.45 22.52
N ALA A 65 18.20 -21.24 22.78
CA ALA A 65 17.15 -22.19 22.45
C ALA A 65 16.98 -22.35 20.93
N MET A 66 16.99 -21.25 20.18
CA MET A 66 17.00 -21.24 18.71
C MET A 66 18.17 -22.05 18.16
N LYS A 67 19.39 -21.80 18.67
CA LYS A 67 20.58 -22.53 18.22
C LYS A 67 20.46 -24.02 18.45
N LYS A 68 19.91 -24.42 19.60
CA LYS A 68 19.76 -25.83 19.99
C LYS A 68 18.87 -26.61 19.02
N VAL A 69 17.83 -25.98 18.48
CA VAL A 69 16.86 -26.61 17.56
C VAL A 69 17.16 -26.33 16.08
N GLY A 70 18.36 -25.83 15.76
CA GLY A 70 18.78 -25.59 14.38
C GLY A 70 18.26 -24.30 13.73
N ILE A 71 17.61 -23.41 14.47
CA ILE A 71 17.29 -22.05 13.98
C ILE A 71 18.60 -21.25 13.92
N ASN A 72 18.96 -20.81 12.72
CA ASN A 72 20.22 -20.12 12.44
C ASN A 72 20.03 -18.73 11.81
N ARG A 73 18.77 -18.26 11.70
CA ARG A 73 18.42 -16.91 11.25
C ARG A 73 17.19 -16.40 12.02
N ALA A 74 17.22 -15.16 12.51
CA ALA A 74 16.11 -14.55 13.25
C ALA A 74 15.93 -13.07 12.89
N PHE A 75 14.68 -12.64 12.72
CA PHE A 75 14.33 -11.28 12.32
C PHE A 75 13.64 -10.53 13.46
N ILE A 76 14.31 -9.49 13.99
CA ILE A 76 13.82 -8.71 15.14
C ILE A 76 12.79 -7.68 14.68
N GLY A 77 11.55 -7.82 15.17
CA GLY A 77 10.47 -6.85 15.00
C GLY A 77 10.02 -6.28 16.35
N ASN A 78 9.89 -4.95 16.46
CA ASN A 78 9.44 -4.28 17.70
C ASN A 78 7.95 -3.95 17.60
N ILE A 79 7.10 -4.78 18.18
CA ILE A 79 5.64 -4.75 17.95
C ILE A 79 4.94 -4.13 19.14
N GLY A 80 4.16 -3.07 18.91
CA GLY A 80 3.31 -2.47 19.95
C GLY A 80 1.86 -2.84 19.75
N LEU A 81 1.30 -3.66 20.65
CA LEU A 81 -0.13 -4.01 20.64
C LEU A 81 -0.92 -3.01 21.50
N ASP A 82 -2.01 -3.45 22.13
CA ASP A 82 -2.91 -2.62 22.94
C ASP A 82 -2.16 -1.84 24.05
N PRO A 83 -1.98 -0.51 23.92
CA PRO A 83 -1.26 0.32 24.89
C PRO A 83 -1.98 0.45 26.23
N ASP A 84 -3.28 0.17 26.28
CA ASP A 84 -4.08 0.21 27.50
C ASP A 84 -4.05 -1.13 28.26
N ASN A 85 -3.38 -2.14 27.72
CA ASN A 85 -3.22 -3.42 28.38
C ASN A 85 -2.39 -3.26 29.66
N PRO A 86 -2.89 -3.67 30.85
CA PRO A 86 -2.15 -3.55 32.12
C PRO A 86 -0.87 -4.40 32.17
N LEU A 87 -0.67 -5.31 31.21
CA LEU A 87 0.53 -6.13 31.05
C LEU A 87 1.52 -5.53 30.03
N TYR A 88 1.37 -4.28 29.61
CA TYR A 88 2.40 -3.59 28.84
C TYR A 88 3.70 -3.50 29.65
N GLY A 89 4.82 -3.78 29.00
CA GLY A 89 6.12 -3.73 29.63
C GLY A 89 6.64 -2.30 29.84
N ASN A 90 7.80 -2.21 30.48
CA ASN A 90 8.41 -0.95 30.87
C ASN A 90 9.64 -0.57 30.02
N VAL A 91 10.16 -1.50 29.21
CA VAL A 91 11.36 -1.27 28.42
C VAL A 91 10.98 -0.56 27.12
N LYS A 92 10.86 0.76 27.21
CA LYS A 92 10.47 1.59 26.06
C LYS A 92 11.53 1.51 24.96
N ILE A 93 11.08 1.34 23.72
CA ILE A 93 11.96 1.45 22.56
C ILE A 93 12.74 2.77 22.58
N PHE A 94 14.00 2.73 22.15
CA PHE A 94 14.98 3.83 22.21
C PHE A 94 15.48 4.24 23.61
N SER A 95 14.97 3.65 24.70
CA SER A 95 15.58 3.83 26.02
C SER A 95 16.97 3.18 26.10
N ASP A 96 17.79 3.62 27.05
CA ASP A 96 19.13 3.03 27.28
C ASP A 96 19.04 1.52 27.57
N GLU A 97 17.99 1.09 28.28
CA GLU A 97 17.74 -0.33 28.57
C GLU A 97 17.42 -1.12 27.29
N TRP A 98 16.57 -0.59 26.40
CA TRP A 98 16.29 -1.21 25.10
C TRP A 98 17.56 -1.34 24.25
N TRP A 99 18.41 -0.30 24.24
CA TRP A 99 19.69 -0.34 23.52
C TRP A 99 20.66 -1.39 24.08
N ASP A 100 20.74 -1.55 25.40
CA ASP A 100 21.55 -2.59 26.04
C ASP A 100 21.04 -4.00 25.72
N ILE A 101 19.72 -4.20 25.68
CA ILE A 101 19.11 -5.48 25.29
C ILE A 101 19.39 -5.78 23.81
N LEU A 102 19.24 -4.80 22.91
CA LEU A 102 19.57 -4.98 21.49
C LEU A 102 21.04 -5.30 21.28
N HIS A 103 21.94 -4.59 21.95
CA HIS A 103 23.37 -4.90 21.92
C HIS A 103 23.63 -6.32 22.40
N THR A 104 23.03 -6.73 23.51
CA THR A 104 23.16 -8.09 24.04
C THR A 104 22.68 -9.13 23.04
N ALA A 105 21.50 -8.93 22.43
CA ALA A 105 20.96 -9.84 21.43
C ALA A 105 21.89 -9.99 20.22
N LEU A 106 22.39 -8.88 19.65
CA LEU A 106 23.30 -8.93 18.49
C LEU A 106 24.63 -9.61 18.83
N LYS A 107 25.17 -9.35 20.03
CA LYS A 107 26.41 -9.97 20.50
C LYS A 107 26.25 -11.47 20.67
N THR A 108 25.21 -11.89 21.38
CA THR A 108 24.91 -13.32 21.58
C THR A 108 24.65 -14.02 20.25
N ALA A 109 23.93 -13.37 19.32
CA ALA A 109 23.74 -13.92 17.98
C ALA A 109 25.06 -14.05 17.21
N THR A 110 25.99 -13.11 17.37
CA THR A 110 27.33 -13.19 16.81
C THR A 110 28.10 -14.39 17.39
N ASP A 111 28.06 -14.59 18.70
CA ASP A 111 28.75 -15.70 19.38
C ASP A 111 28.18 -17.07 18.98
N LEU A 112 26.86 -17.15 18.73
CA LEU A 112 26.17 -18.38 18.33
C LEU A 112 26.13 -18.61 16.81
N ASN A 113 26.68 -17.66 16.03
CA ASN A 113 26.60 -17.64 14.57
C ASN A 113 25.14 -17.74 14.04
N ILE A 114 24.24 -16.96 14.64
CA ILE A 114 22.85 -16.80 14.17
C ILE A 114 22.78 -15.50 13.37
N GLN A 115 22.35 -15.59 12.12
CA GLN A 115 22.16 -14.41 11.28
C GLN A 115 20.96 -13.59 11.76
N ILE A 116 21.14 -12.28 11.91
CA ILE A 116 20.08 -11.37 12.33
C ILE A 116 19.61 -10.50 11.17
N GLY A 117 18.29 -10.40 11.06
CA GLY A 117 17.62 -9.33 10.35
C GLY A 117 16.90 -8.39 11.32
N ILE A 118 16.72 -7.14 10.93
CA ILE A 118 15.94 -6.17 11.71
C ILE A 118 14.98 -5.48 10.74
N PHE A 119 13.72 -5.35 11.16
CA PHE A 119 12.73 -4.56 10.45
C PHE A 119 13.24 -3.13 10.26
N ASN A 120 13.02 -2.56 9.09
CA ASN A 120 13.51 -1.22 8.77
C ASN A 120 12.85 -0.11 9.60
N SER A 121 11.79 -0.42 10.36
CA SER A 121 11.12 0.48 11.29
C SER A 121 10.48 -0.30 12.45
N PRO A 122 10.14 0.35 13.57
CA PRO A 122 9.28 -0.22 14.60
C PRO A 122 7.88 -0.54 14.08
N GLY A 123 7.26 -1.58 14.63
CA GLY A 123 6.14 -2.28 14.02
C GLY A 123 6.61 -3.26 12.96
N TRP A 124 5.67 -3.72 12.12
CA TRP A 124 5.97 -4.62 11.01
C TRP A 124 5.85 -3.93 9.65
N SER A 125 4.90 -3.00 9.50
CA SER A 125 4.70 -2.28 8.24
C SER A 125 4.74 -0.75 8.46
N GLN A 126 5.36 0.06 7.62
CA GLN A 126 6.37 -0.34 6.64
C GLN A 126 7.66 0.44 6.75
N SER A 127 7.64 1.77 6.82
CA SER A 127 8.86 2.61 6.89
C SER A 127 8.55 3.98 7.46
N GLY A 128 8.00 3.97 8.68
CA GLY A 128 7.66 5.19 9.41
C GLY A 128 8.40 5.29 10.73
N GLY A 129 8.32 6.46 11.34
CA GLY A 129 8.87 6.70 12.66
C GLY A 129 8.80 8.18 13.04
N PRO A 130 9.02 8.52 14.32
CA PRO A 130 8.89 9.88 14.84
C PRO A 130 9.88 10.88 14.21
N TRP A 131 10.91 10.40 13.50
CA TRP A 131 11.89 11.22 12.79
C TRP A 131 11.44 11.72 11.41
N ILE A 132 10.34 11.18 10.86
CA ILE A 132 9.82 11.57 9.55
C ILE A 132 8.99 12.85 9.67
N LYS A 133 9.43 13.90 8.98
CA LYS A 133 8.73 15.19 8.92
C LYS A 133 7.62 15.17 7.86
N PRO A 134 6.61 16.07 7.94
CA PRO A 134 5.56 16.18 6.93
C PRO A 134 6.07 16.28 5.48
N GLU A 135 7.16 17.03 5.25
CA GLU A 135 7.79 17.17 3.94
C GLU A 135 8.55 15.94 3.44
N GLN A 136 8.81 14.95 4.32
CA GLN A 136 9.48 13.69 3.98
C GLN A 136 8.50 12.51 3.92
N ALA A 137 7.22 12.75 4.21
CA ALA A 137 6.20 11.71 4.31
C ALA A 137 5.59 11.35 2.96
N MET A 138 4.85 10.24 2.93
CA MET A 138 3.91 9.93 1.85
C MET A 138 2.95 11.12 1.66
N ARG A 139 2.83 11.61 0.42
CA ARG A 139 2.06 12.82 0.09
C ARG A 139 1.11 12.61 -1.08
N TYR A 140 0.04 13.38 -1.11
CA TYR A 140 -0.91 13.41 -2.23
C TYR A 140 -1.15 14.83 -2.72
N LEU A 141 -1.56 14.97 -3.98
CA LEU A 141 -1.90 16.26 -4.57
C LEU A 141 -3.32 16.66 -4.15
N ALA A 142 -3.41 17.58 -3.20
CA ALA A 142 -4.62 18.25 -2.77
C ALA A 142 -4.79 19.58 -3.52
N SER A 143 -5.97 20.20 -3.38
CA SER A 143 -6.22 21.51 -3.94
C SER A 143 -7.31 22.29 -3.22
N SER A 144 -7.23 23.63 -3.31
CA SER A 144 -8.38 24.51 -3.11
C SER A 144 -8.83 25.09 -4.46
N GLU A 145 -10.14 25.19 -4.67
CA GLU A 145 -10.75 25.72 -5.90
C GLU A 145 -11.45 27.06 -5.64
N MET A 146 -11.38 27.98 -6.60
CA MET A 146 -12.12 29.25 -6.56
C MET A 146 -12.67 29.60 -7.95
N MET A 147 -13.99 29.75 -8.05
CA MET A 147 -14.64 30.26 -9.25
C MET A 147 -14.54 31.79 -9.32
N VAL A 148 -14.22 32.34 -10.49
CA VAL A 148 -14.18 33.78 -10.74
C VAL A 148 -14.70 34.12 -12.13
N THR A 149 -15.46 35.22 -12.25
CA THR A 149 -15.94 35.74 -13.54
C THR A 149 -15.14 36.97 -13.94
N GLY A 150 -14.47 36.96 -15.08
CA GLY A 150 -13.78 38.11 -15.62
C GLY A 150 -14.56 38.83 -16.74
N PRO A 151 -14.04 39.96 -17.26
CA PRO A 151 -12.70 40.47 -16.96
C PRO A 151 -12.64 41.26 -15.65
N GLN A 152 -11.65 40.97 -14.79
CA GLN A 152 -11.40 41.76 -13.57
C GLN A 152 -9.95 41.62 -13.08
N LYS A 153 -9.47 42.58 -12.29
CA LYS A 153 -8.21 42.44 -11.54
C LYS A 153 -8.52 41.76 -10.20
N LEU A 154 -8.18 40.50 -10.09
CA LEU A 154 -8.38 39.72 -8.87
C LEU A 154 -7.19 39.94 -7.93
N LYS A 155 -7.49 40.26 -6.67
CA LYS A 155 -6.54 40.27 -5.56
C LYS A 155 -7.15 39.54 -4.39
N VAL A 156 -6.76 38.29 -4.20
CA VAL A 156 -7.36 37.40 -3.19
C VAL A 156 -6.28 36.52 -2.57
N ARG A 157 -6.45 36.18 -1.30
CA ARG A 157 -5.64 35.14 -0.67
C ARG A 157 -6.29 33.80 -0.97
N LEU A 158 -5.59 32.95 -1.72
CA LEU A 158 -6.05 31.58 -1.95
C LEU A 158 -5.90 30.78 -0.66
N GLU A 159 -6.88 29.91 -0.41
CA GLU A 159 -6.91 29.05 0.77
C GLU A 159 -5.76 28.04 0.76
N LYS A 160 -5.42 27.49 1.93
CA LYS A 160 -4.61 26.29 2.07
C LYS A 160 -5.48 25.23 2.73
N PRO A 161 -5.71 24.07 2.11
CA PRO A 161 -6.58 23.04 2.67
C PRO A 161 -5.97 22.34 3.90
N ASP A 162 -4.65 22.42 4.08
CA ASP A 162 -3.95 21.82 5.21
C ASP A 162 -2.79 22.71 5.71
N LYS A 163 -2.41 22.56 6.98
CA LYS A 163 -1.29 23.30 7.60
C LYS A 163 0.07 22.92 7.00
N ASP A 164 0.24 21.65 6.60
CA ASP A 164 1.46 21.07 6.04
C ASP A 164 1.45 21.11 4.50
N PHE A 165 0.52 21.87 3.91
CA PHE A 165 0.35 22.05 2.47
C PHE A 165 1.56 22.73 1.81
N GLN A 166 2.12 22.05 0.81
CA GLN A 166 3.26 22.50 0.01
C GLN A 166 2.83 22.84 -1.41
N ASP A 167 2.92 24.11 -1.80
CA ASP A 167 2.51 24.58 -3.13
C ASP A 167 3.24 23.83 -4.26
N VAL A 168 2.47 23.31 -5.23
CA VAL A 168 2.99 22.70 -6.46
C VAL A 168 2.76 23.64 -7.63
N ARG A 169 1.50 24.00 -7.91
CA ARG A 169 1.10 24.90 -9.00
C ARG A 169 -0.18 25.65 -8.67
N VAL A 170 -0.32 26.85 -9.21
CA VAL A 170 -1.62 27.53 -9.32
C VAL A 170 -1.99 27.56 -10.79
N ILE A 171 -3.07 26.88 -11.15
CA ILE A 171 -3.58 26.86 -12.52
C ILE A 171 -4.94 27.57 -12.60
N ALA A 172 -5.29 28.03 -13.79
CA ALA A 172 -6.63 28.51 -14.09
C ALA A 172 -7.12 27.98 -15.44
N TYR A 173 -8.39 27.58 -15.51
CA TYR A 173 -8.99 27.12 -16.77
C TYR A 173 -10.42 27.65 -16.93
N PRO A 174 -10.88 27.88 -18.18
CA PRO A 174 -12.22 28.38 -18.43
C PRO A 174 -13.28 27.31 -18.13
N VAL A 175 -14.41 27.73 -17.56
CA VAL A 175 -15.53 26.85 -17.23
C VAL A 175 -16.79 27.31 -17.97
N SER A 176 -17.42 26.40 -18.70
CA SER A 176 -18.72 26.65 -19.31
C SER A 176 -19.80 26.85 -18.24
N SER A 177 -20.72 27.79 -18.44
CA SER A 177 -21.89 27.94 -17.55
C SER A 177 -22.75 26.68 -17.49
N GLU A 178 -22.72 25.84 -18.52
CA GLU A 178 -23.38 24.53 -18.49
C GLU A 178 -22.75 23.64 -17.42
N ASN A 179 -21.41 23.59 -17.30
CA ASN A 179 -20.71 22.78 -16.29
C ASN A 179 -20.98 23.20 -14.83
N LEU A 180 -21.66 24.32 -14.60
CA LEU A 180 -21.98 24.83 -13.27
C LEU A 180 -23.37 24.40 -12.78
N GLN A 181 -24.16 23.69 -13.59
CA GLN A 181 -25.52 23.30 -13.21
C GLN A 181 -25.55 21.94 -12.52
N THR A 182 -26.07 21.92 -11.29
CA THR A 182 -26.34 20.73 -10.49
C THR A 182 -27.81 20.71 -10.07
N ILE A 183 -28.38 19.52 -9.90
CA ILE A 183 -29.71 19.33 -9.30
C ILE A 183 -29.51 19.10 -7.80
N ASN A 184 -30.18 19.91 -6.98
CA ASN A 184 -30.08 19.88 -5.52
C ASN A 184 -31.40 20.34 -4.87
N ALA A 185 -31.46 20.36 -3.54
CA ALA A 185 -32.64 20.75 -2.78
C ALA A 185 -33.09 22.21 -2.99
N ALA A 186 -32.22 23.07 -3.52
CA ALA A 186 -32.57 24.46 -3.83
C ALA A 186 -33.33 24.62 -5.16
N ASN A 187 -33.22 23.65 -6.09
CA ASN A 187 -33.80 23.75 -7.43
C ASN A 187 -34.63 22.53 -7.87
N ALA A 188 -34.72 21.49 -7.05
CA ALA A 188 -35.59 20.35 -7.23
C ALA A 188 -36.30 19.99 -5.92
N LYS A 189 -37.50 19.41 -6.04
CA LYS A 189 -38.21 18.85 -4.89
C LYS A 189 -37.67 17.46 -4.60
N ILE A 190 -37.13 17.28 -3.39
CA ILE A 190 -36.59 16.01 -2.91
C ILE A 190 -37.65 15.30 -2.06
N SER A 191 -37.83 14.00 -2.29
CA SER A 191 -38.73 13.16 -1.48
C SER A 191 -38.22 11.74 -1.39
N SER A 192 -38.63 10.99 -0.36
CA SER A 192 -38.23 9.59 -0.20
C SER A 192 -39.37 8.63 0.07
N SER A 193 -39.13 7.36 -0.24
CA SER A 193 -39.93 6.22 0.19
C SER A 193 -39.01 5.13 0.75
N PRO A 194 -39.15 4.74 2.04
CA PRO A 194 -40.05 5.32 3.04
C PRO A 194 -39.74 6.80 3.33
N VAL A 195 -40.70 7.51 3.92
CA VAL A 195 -40.55 8.93 4.24
C VAL A 195 -39.50 9.10 5.33
N ILE A 196 -38.44 9.85 5.04
CA ILE A 196 -37.42 10.26 5.99
C ILE A 196 -37.62 11.76 6.26
N PRO A 197 -37.89 12.18 7.50
CA PRO A 197 -37.90 13.60 7.85
C PRO A 197 -36.53 14.23 7.59
N GLY A 198 -36.48 15.35 6.86
CA GLY A 198 -35.24 16.04 6.54
C GLY A 198 -34.45 15.43 5.37
N ILE A 199 -35.10 14.67 4.48
CA ILE A 199 -34.45 14.02 3.33
C ILE A 199 -33.69 15.00 2.42
N GLU A 200 -34.10 16.27 2.37
CA GLU A 200 -33.43 17.31 1.59
C GLU A 200 -31.94 17.48 1.90
N LYS A 201 -31.50 17.07 3.10
CA LYS A 201 -30.09 17.00 3.50
C LYS A 201 -29.23 16.14 2.58
N ILE A 202 -29.81 15.14 1.93
CA ILE A 202 -29.08 14.31 0.96
C ILE A 202 -28.66 15.07 -0.29
N ALA A 203 -29.10 16.31 -0.45
CA ALA A 203 -28.83 17.14 -1.63
C ALA A 203 -28.81 18.63 -1.27
N ASP A 204 -28.39 19.00 -0.05
CA ASP A 204 -28.38 20.39 0.40
C ASP A 204 -27.06 21.13 0.08
N GLY A 205 -26.07 20.39 -0.42
CA GLY A 205 -24.75 20.91 -0.74
C GLY A 205 -23.82 21.03 0.47
N ASP A 206 -24.21 20.46 1.61
CA ASP A 206 -23.41 20.40 2.84
C ASP A 206 -23.01 18.95 3.16
N ASN A 207 -21.77 18.60 2.84
CA ASN A 207 -21.22 17.27 3.11
C ASN A 207 -21.07 16.95 4.62
N SER A 208 -21.36 17.89 5.54
CA SER A 208 -21.41 17.63 6.98
C SER A 208 -22.79 17.17 7.46
N SER A 209 -23.82 17.34 6.64
CA SER A 209 -25.16 16.81 6.89
C SER A 209 -25.22 15.35 6.39
N GLU A 210 -26.01 14.49 7.04
CA GLU A 210 -26.09 13.07 6.68
C GLU A 210 -27.51 12.49 6.81
N VAL A 211 -27.83 11.58 5.90
CA VAL A 211 -29.02 10.71 5.93
C VAL A 211 -28.59 9.28 6.17
N THR A 212 -29.00 8.72 7.32
CA THR A 212 -28.74 7.31 7.68
C THR A 212 -29.62 6.37 6.86
N LEU A 213 -29.04 5.28 6.39
CA LEU A 213 -29.72 4.23 5.65
C LEU A 213 -30.11 3.07 6.58
N SER A 214 -31.36 2.62 6.48
CA SER A 214 -31.86 1.46 7.22
C SER A 214 -31.38 0.15 6.59
N SER A 215 -30.65 -0.67 7.37
CA SER A 215 -30.21 -2.00 6.92
C SER A 215 -31.40 -2.88 6.53
N GLY A 216 -31.35 -3.51 5.36
CA GLY A 216 -32.39 -4.44 4.87
C GLY A 216 -33.65 -3.77 4.32
N GLN A 217 -33.70 -2.43 4.23
CA GLN A 217 -34.77 -1.70 3.57
C GLN A 217 -34.21 -0.86 2.41
N ASN A 218 -34.95 -0.80 1.31
CA ASN A 218 -34.61 0.09 0.21
C ASN A 218 -35.05 1.51 0.55
N LEU A 219 -34.22 2.49 0.21
CA LEU A 219 -34.56 3.91 0.24
C LEU A 219 -34.61 4.42 -1.20
N LEU A 220 -35.80 4.82 -1.63
CA LEU A 220 -36.00 5.50 -2.91
C LEU A 220 -35.94 7.00 -2.64
N VAL A 221 -35.18 7.75 -3.42
CA VAL A 221 -35.06 9.21 -3.36
C VAL A 221 -35.37 9.79 -4.73
N ASP A 222 -36.42 10.61 -4.81
CA ASP A 222 -36.85 11.28 -6.03
C ASP A 222 -36.43 12.74 -6.04
N PHE A 223 -35.79 13.14 -7.14
CA PHE A 223 -35.43 14.51 -7.49
C PHE A 223 -36.39 14.96 -8.59
N VAL A 224 -37.39 15.77 -8.23
CA VAL A 224 -38.40 16.29 -9.15
C VAL A 224 -38.06 17.71 -9.56
N CYS A 225 -37.63 17.88 -10.80
CA CYS A 225 -37.26 19.15 -11.39
C CYS A 225 -38.51 19.88 -11.95
N PRO A 226 -38.56 21.22 -11.92
CA PRO A 226 -39.64 21.99 -12.53
C PRO A 226 -39.69 21.90 -14.07
N GLU A 227 -38.57 21.57 -14.69
CA GLU A 227 -38.39 21.43 -16.13
C GLU A 227 -37.38 20.32 -16.42
N PRO A 228 -37.38 19.71 -17.62
CA PRO A 228 -36.41 18.67 -17.96
C PRO A 228 -34.97 19.17 -17.83
N ARG A 229 -34.16 18.45 -17.06
CA ARG A 229 -32.72 18.72 -16.86
C ARG A 229 -31.90 17.63 -17.52
N THR A 230 -30.72 17.98 -18.03
CA THR A 230 -29.77 17.02 -18.60
C THR A 230 -28.59 16.83 -17.66
N ILE A 231 -28.31 15.58 -17.28
CA ILE A 231 -27.19 15.20 -16.43
C ILE A 231 -26.20 14.30 -17.19
N ARG A 232 -24.94 14.34 -16.78
CA ARG A 232 -23.82 13.55 -17.36
C ARG A 232 -22.98 12.85 -16.29
N SER A 233 -23.27 13.12 -15.03
CA SER A 233 -22.64 12.47 -13.89
C SER A 233 -23.54 12.48 -12.65
N ILE A 234 -23.30 11.51 -11.78
CA ILE A 234 -23.80 11.47 -10.41
C ILE A 234 -22.60 11.32 -9.47
N SER A 235 -22.59 12.10 -8.40
CA SER A 235 -21.62 11.97 -7.30
C SER A 235 -22.38 11.61 -6.03
N VAL A 236 -21.99 10.51 -5.38
CA VAL A 236 -22.53 10.10 -4.08
C VAL A 236 -21.42 10.22 -3.04
N PHE A 237 -21.60 11.14 -2.10
CA PHE A 237 -20.71 11.33 -0.97
C PHE A 237 -21.21 10.44 0.19
N PRO A 238 -20.40 9.49 0.68
CA PRO A 238 -20.75 8.75 1.88
C PRO A 238 -20.83 9.71 3.07
N GLY A 239 -21.56 9.32 4.11
CA GLY A 239 -21.36 9.94 5.42
C GLY A 239 -20.04 9.52 6.05
N HIS A 240 -19.67 10.15 7.17
CA HIS A 240 -18.42 9.93 7.90
C HIS A 240 -18.47 8.68 8.80
N ASN A 241 -19.19 7.65 8.33
CA ASN A 241 -19.30 6.33 8.93
C ASN A 241 -18.94 5.26 7.89
N PRO A 242 -18.42 4.09 8.30
CA PRO A 242 -18.27 2.93 7.42
C PRO A 242 -19.53 2.67 6.57
N THR A 243 -19.44 2.96 5.28
CA THR A 243 -20.60 2.97 4.39
C THR A 243 -20.42 1.97 3.27
N LYS A 244 -21.38 1.06 3.11
CA LYS A 244 -21.45 0.16 1.96
C LYS A 244 -22.89 -0.04 1.54
N VAL A 245 -23.22 0.40 0.34
CA VAL A 245 -24.59 0.40 -0.19
C VAL A 245 -24.57 0.24 -1.70
N HIS A 246 -25.60 -0.42 -2.24
CA HIS A 246 -25.84 -0.48 -3.67
C HIS A 246 -26.75 0.67 -4.10
N ALA A 247 -26.38 1.37 -5.17
CA ALA A 247 -27.13 2.49 -5.72
C ALA A 247 -27.57 2.21 -7.17
N GLU A 248 -28.82 2.57 -7.48
CA GLU A 248 -29.36 2.51 -8.83
C GLU A 248 -29.98 3.87 -9.19
N LEU A 249 -29.48 4.50 -10.25
CA LEU A 249 -30.05 5.72 -10.82
C LEU A 249 -31.02 5.35 -11.93
N MET A 250 -32.24 5.87 -11.83
CA MET A 250 -33.32 5.69 -12.79
C MET A 250 -33.86 7.05 -13.25
N VAL A 251 -34.47 7.05 -14.44
CA VAL A 251 -35.25 8.18 -14.95
C VAL A 251 -36.64 7.74 -15.36
N GLN A 252 -37.59 8.66 -15.27
CA GLN A 252 -38.94 8.42 -15.73
C GLN A 252 -39.04 8.61 -17.26
N VAL A 253 -39.60 7.62 -17.96
CA VAL A 253 -39.97 7.71 -19.37
C VAL A 253 -41.44 7.33 -19.49
N GLY A 254 -42.29 8.31 -19.78
CA GLY A 254 -43.75 8.11 -19.70
C GLY A 254 -44.18 7.88 -18.24
N THR A 255 -44.79 6.73 -17.95
CA THR A 255 -45.19 6.35 -16.58
C THR A 255 -44.17 5.47 -15.87
N ASP A 256 -43.20 4.93 -16.60
CA ASP A 256 -42.31 3.88 -16.11
C ASP A 256 -40.92 4.44 -15.77
N PHE A 257 -40.23 3.78 -14.84
CA PHE A 257 -38.85 4.11 -14.51
C PHE A 257 -37.89 3.15 -15.19
N HIS A 258 -36.86 3.70 -15.82
CA HIS A 258 -35.80 2.94 -16.48
C HIS A 258 -34.46 3.19 -15.81
N THR A 259 -33.73 2.11 -15.54
CA THR A 259 -32.37 2.17 -15.02
C THR A 259 -31.44 2.82 -16.04
N VAL A 260 -30.75 3.87 -15.59
CA VAL A 260 -29.64 4.50 -16.33
C VAL A 260 -28.33 3.82 -15.96
N LYS A 261 -28.11 3.59 -14.67
CA LYS A 261 -26.85 3.04 -14.15
C LYS A 261 -27.06 2.42 -12.77
N SER A 262 -26.36 1.32 -12.52
CA SER A 262 -26.30 0.62 -11.23
C SER A 262 -24.83 0.50 -10.82
N PHE A 263 -24.53 0.74 -9.53
CA PHE A 263 -23.17 0.80 -9.01
C PHE A 263 -23.13 0.66 -7.48
N ASP A 264 -21.98 0.25 -6.94
CA ASP A 264 -21.76 0.19 -5.50
C ASP A 264 -21.08 1.45 -4.95
N VAL A 265 -21.52 1.89 -3.78
CA VAL A 265 -20.83 2.89 -2.97
C VAL A 265 -20.17 2.15 -1.81
N ASP A 266 -18.84 2.02 -1.86
CA ASP A 266 -18.08 1.28 -0.84
C ASP A 266 -16.96 2.13 -0.24
N ARG A 267 -17.16 2.50 1.02
CA ARG A 267 -16.30 3.23 1.93
C ARG A 267 -16.37 2.58 3.31
N SER A 268 -16.43 1.25 3.32
CA SER A 268 -16.59 0.44 4.53
C SER A 268 -15.36 0.39 5.42
N ASN A 269 -14.16 0.68 4.87
CA ASN A 269 -12.94 0.75 5.65
C ASN A 269 -12.44 2.21 5.71
N PRO A 270 -12.60 2.94 6.82
CA PRO A 270 -12.21 4.34 6.91
C PRO A 270 -10.72 4.55 7.24
N ASN A 271 -9.93 3.48 7.38
CA ASN A 271 -8.53 3.58 7.76
C ASN A 271 -7.69 4.18 6.62
N LEU A 272 -6.73 5.05 6.93
CA LEU A 272 -5.81 5.66 5.96
C LEU A 272 -4.93 4.63 5.24
N ILE A 273 -4.76 3.43 5.82
CA ILE A 273 -4.06 2.31 5.14
C ILE A 273 -4.76 1.86 3.85
N VAL A 274 -6.02 2.24 3.62
CA VAL A 274 -6.74 1.99 2.35
C VAL A 274 -6.97 3.28 1.55
N GLY A 275 -6.18 4.33 1.76
CA GLY A 275 -6.22 5.58 0.99
C GLY A 275 -6.40 6.82 1.86
N PHE A 276 -5.85 7.94 1.40
CA PHE A 276 -5.81 9.22 2.11
C PHE A 276 -7.12 10.01 2.07
N ASP A 277 -8.10 9.58 1.27
CA ASP A 277 -9.44 10.14 1.21
C ASP A 277 -10.49 9.08 1.61
N PRO A 278 -10.65 8.81 2.93
CA PRO A 278 -11.44 7.68 3.41
C PRO A 278 -12.93 7.78 3.04
N TYR A 279 -13.43 9.00 2.83
CA TYR A 279 -14.84 9.29 2.54
C TYR A 279 -15.02 10.00 1.18
N GLY A 280 -14.04 9.89 0.28
CA GLY A 280 -14.12 10.51 -1.04
C GLY A 280 -15.35 10.06 -1.83
N PRO A 281 -15.92 10.91 -2.68
CA PRO A 281 -17.16 10.59 -3.40
C PRO A 281 -17.00 9.40 -4.34
N VAL A 282 -18.11 8.68 -4.52
CA VAL A 282 -18.27 7.75 -5.63
C VAL A 282 -18.92 8.49 -6.79
N VAL A 283 -18.10 8.80 -7.80
CA VAL A 283 -18.54 9.49 -9.02
C VAL A 283 -18.74 8.50 -10.14
N ILE A 284 -19.89 8.60 -10.80
CA ILE A 284 -20.27 7.74 -11.91
C ILE A 284 -20.56 8.57 -13.15
N SER A 285 -19.99 8.15 -14.27
CA SER A 285 -20.21 8.77 -15.57
C SER A 285 -21.50 8.26 -16.20
N LEU A 286 -22.27 9.17 -16.78
CA LEU A 286 -23.55 8.86 -17.42
C LEU A 286 -23.50 9.24 -18.91
N PRO A 287 -24.25 8.53 -19.77
CA PRO A 287 -24.65 9.09 -21.05
C PRO A 287 -25.51 10.34 -20.80
N GLU A 288 -25.61 11.22 -21.79
CA GLU A 288 -26.52 12.37 -21.70
C GLU A 288 -27.94 11.89 -21.40
N THR A 289 -28.41 12.23 -20.21
CA THR A 289 -29.66 11.73 -19.67
C THR A 289 -30.54 12.92 -19.31
N THR A 290 -31.67 13.05 -20.00
CA THR A 290 -32.61 14.16 -19.82
C THR A 290 -33.90 13.64 -19.20
N SER A 291 -34.33 14.22 -18.08
CA SER A 291 -35.58 13.88 -17.39
C SER A 291 -36.06 15.03 -16.50
N GLU A 292 -37.34 15.03 -16.16
CA GLU A 292 -37.91 15.85 -15.07
C GLU A 292 -37.78 15.16 -13.72
N ILE A 293 -37.82 13.82 -13.70
CA ILE A 293 -37.74 13.02 -12.48
C ILE A 293 -36.55 12.07 -12.57
N PHE A 294 -35.65 12.21 -11.59
CA PHE A 294 -34.55 11.28 -11.35
C PHE A 294 -34.82 10.55 -10.05
N ARG A 295 -34.72 9.22 -10.06
CA ARG A 295 -34.87 8.38 -8.88
C ARG A 295 -33.58 7.68 -8.57
N ILE A 296 -33.16 7.71 -7.31
CA ILE A 296 -32.05 6.90 -6.82
C ILE A 296 -32.60 5.89 -5.83
N ILE A 297 -32.22 4.64 -6.02
CA ILE A 297 -32.56 3.55 -5.11
C ILE A 297 -31.29 3.14 -4.37
N PHE A 298 -31.27 3.34 -3.06
CA PHE A 298 -30.27 2.77 -2.18
C PHE A 298 -30.81 1.43 -1.64
N SER A 299 -30.04 0.36 -1.82
CA SER A 299 -30.40 -0.99 -1.40
C SER A 299 -29.18 -1.71 -0.82
N ASN A 300 -29.40 -2.82 -0.11
CA ASN A 300 -28.32 -3.62 0.48
C ASN A 300 -27.36 -2.82 1.39
N ALA A 301 -27.85 -1.75 2.01
CA ALA A 301 -27.07 -0.92 2.94
C ALA A 301 -26.58 -1.77 4.12
N LYS A 302 -25.28 -1.72 4.40
CA LYS A 302 -24.69 -2.32 5.60
C LYS A 302 -25.04 -1.46 6.83
N PRO A 303 -25.03 -2.06 8.05
CA PRO A 303 -25.28 -1.32 9.27
C PRO A 303 -24.42 -0.04 9.36
N ASN A 304 -25.02 1.06 9.83
CA ASN A 304 -24.40 2.38 9.97
C ASN A 304 -24.03 3.09 8.66
N SER A 305 -24.43 2.59 7.49
CA SER A 305 -24.24 3.31 6.24
C SER A 305 -25.04 4.62 6.24
N SER A 306 -24.42 5.72 5.85
CA SER A 306 -25.06 7.02 5.66
C SER A 306 -24.61 7.65 4.36
N ILE A 307 -25.45 8.55 3.82
CA ILE A 307 -25.14 9.36 2.65
C ILE A 307 -25.11 10.81 3.11
N ALA A 308 -24.00 11.49 2.83
CA ALA A 308 -23.89 12.91 3.11
C ALA A 308 -24.57 13.73 2.02
N GLU A 309 -24.23 13.46 0.76
CA GLU A 309 -24.69 14.27 -0.37
C GLU A 309 -24.81 13.41 -1.63
N VAL A 310 -25.79 13.74 -2.46
CA VAL A 310 -25.97 13.24 -3.82
C VAL A 310 -26.07 14.45 -4.74
N SER A 311 -25.10 14.55 -5.64
CA SER A 311 -25.08 15.60 -6.65
C SER A 311 -25.31 15.00 -8.04
N LEU A 312 -26.41 15.39 -8.70
CA LEU A 312 -26.63 15.11 -10.12
C LEU A 312 -26.16 16.32 -10.93
N SER A 313 -25.14 16.14 -11.79
CA SER A 313 -24.50 17.26 -12.48
C SER A 313 -24.63 17.17 -13.99
N SER A 314 -24.85 18.32 -14.61
CA SER A 314 -24.77 18.50 -16.07
C SER A 314 -23.33 18.40 -16.59
N ALA A 315 -22.33 18.61 -15.73
CA ALA A 315 -20.94 18.45 -16.05
C ALA A 315 -20.58 16.98 -16.30
N ALA A 316 -19.71 16.75 -17.28
CA ALA A 316 -19.06 15.47 -17.44
C ALA A 316 -17.93 15.36 -16.39
N LEU A 317 -18.11 14.43 -15.45
CA LEU A 317 -17.08 14.06 -14.49
C LEU A 317 -16.43 12.73 -14.87
N GLU A 318 -15.21 12.56 -14.38
CA GLU A 318 -14.39 11.36 -14.48
C GLU A 318 -14.86 10.32 -13.46
N GLU A 319 -15.32 9.17 -13.94
CA GLU A 319 -15.85 8.10 -13.10
C GLU A 319 -14.74 7.52 -12.22
N ARG A 320 -15.03 7.27 -10.94
CA ARG A 320 -14.11 6.65 -9.97
C ARG A 320 -12.75 7.34 -9.88
N TYR A 321 -12.70 8.67 -10.05
CA TYR A 321 -11.44 9.40 -10.04
C TYR A 321 -10.68 9.29 -8.70
N VAL A 322 -11.39 9.17 -7.57
CA VAL A 322 -10.78 8.97 -6.24
C VAL A 322 -10.01 7.65 -6.22
N GLU A 323 -10.59 6.56 -6.72
CA GLU A 323 -9.92 5.26 -6.80
C GLU A 323 -8.80 5.26 -7.85
N LYS A 324 -9.05 5.85 -9.02
CA LYS A 324 -8.07 5.95 -10.10
C LYS A 324 -6.87 6.85 -9.73
N SER A 325 -7.03 7.77 -8.79
CA SER A 325 -5.96 8.64 -8.28
C SER A 325 -5.33 8.14 -6.96
N LEU A 326 -5.68 6.92 -6.52
CA LEU A 326 -5.20 6.28 -5.29
C LEU A 326 -5.62 6.97 -3.98
N GLY A 327 -6.61 7.88 -4.05
CA GLY A 327 -7.23 8.46 -2.86
C GLY A 327 -8.03 7.45 -2.05
N LYS A 328 -8.55 6.42 -2.73
CA LYS A 328 -9.23 5.30 -2.10
C LYS A 328 -8.88 3.99 -2.79
N MET A 329 -8.37 3.03 -2.03
CA MET A 329 -8.01 1.70 -2.53
C MET A 329 -9.13 0.70 -2.26
N PHE A 330 -8.97 -0.53 -2.74
CA PHE A 330 -9.89 -1.62 -2.46
C PHE A 330 -10.09 -1.82 -0.94
N GLN A 331 -11.33 -2.00 -0.52
CA GLN A 331 -11.72 -1.93 0.91
C GLN A 331 -11.37 -3.18 1.72
N LEU A 332 -10.99 -4.26 1.05
CA LEU A 332 -10.62 -5.55 1.65
C LEU A 332 -9.13 -5.84 1.39
N PRO A 333 -8.51 -6.78 2.13
CA PRO A 333 -7.09 -7.00 2.02
C PRO A 333 -6.67 -7.54 0.64
N HIS A 334 -7.56 -8.26 -0.05
CA HIS A 334 -7.25 -9.00 -1.28
C HIS A 334 -8.05 -8.46 -2.49
N PRO A 335 -7.51 -7.52 -3.27
CA PRO A 335 -8.10 -7.15 -4.55
C PRO A 335 -7.82 -8.23 -5.61
N PHE A 336 -8.83 -8.56 -6.40
CA PHE A 336 -8.70 -9.37 -7.61
C PHE A 336 -8.38 -8.50 -8.83
N TRP A 337 -7.92 -9.13 -9.90
CA TRP A 337 -7.53 -8.45 -11.14
C TRP A 337 -8.61 -7.52 -11.71
N ASN A 338 -9.89 -7.84 -11.51
CA ASN A 338 -11.04 -7.08 -11.99
C ASN A 338 -11.40 -5.88 -11.09
N ASP A 339 -10.90 -5.79 -9.87
CA ASP A 339 -11.24 -4.72 -8.93
C ASP A 339 -10.59 -3.37 -9.30
N TYR A 340 -9.55 -3.39 -10.13
CA TYR A 340 -8.92 -2.20 -10.72
C TYR A 340 -9.13 -2.10 -12.23
N LEU A 341 -10.24 -2.66 -12.72
CA LEU A 341 -10.72 -2.45 -14.09
C LEU A 341 -11.97 -1.59 -14.08
N TRP A 342 -11.88 -0.46 -14.77
CA TRP A 342 -13.01 0.45 -14.92
C TRP A 342 -13.66 0.27 -16.29
N PRO A 343 -15.00 0.34 -16.36
CA PRO A 343 -15.70 0.27 -17.64
C PRO A 343 -15.37 1.49 -18.50
N VAL A 344 -15.47 1.30 -19.82
CA VAL A 344 -15.38 2.42 -20.77
C VAL A 344 -16.52 3.39 -20.47
N GLN A 345 -16.15 4.67 -20.30
CA GLN A 345 -17.10 5.71 -19.96
C GLN A 345 -17.81 6.26 -21.21
N PRO A 346 -19.06 6.75 -21.10
CA PRO A 346 -19.77 7.36 -22.22
C PRO A 346 -19.02 8.56 -22.83
N GLU A 347 -19.04 8.75 -24.14
CA GLU A 347 -18.37 9.92 -24.74
C GLU A 347 -19.08 11.24 -24.39
N VAL A 348 -18.28 12.30 -24.22
CA VAL A 348 -18.79 13.66 -24.05
C VAL A 348 -18.93 14.31 -25.43
N LYS A 349 -20.16 14.34 -25.95
CA LYS A 349 -20.45 14.86 -27.30
C LYS A 349 -20.13 16.35 -27.43
N ASN A 350 -20.51 17.14 -26.42
CA ASN A 350 -20.24 18.57 -26.39
C ASN A 350 -18.83 18.86 -25.88
N LYS A 351 -17.91 19.17 -26.80
CA LYS A 351 -16.51 19.47 -26.48
C LYS A 351 -16.32 20.72 -25.59
N ASN A 352 -17.32 21.59 -25.47
CA ASN A 352 -17.24 22.75 -24.57
C ASN A 352 -17.39 22.37 -23.10
N LEU A 353 -17.73 21.11 -22.80
CA LEU A 353 -17.86 20.59 -21.44
C LEU A 353 -16.59 19.93 -20.91
N VAL A 354 -15.63 19.65 -21.79
CA VAL A 354 -14.31 19.13 -21.42
C VAL A 354 -13.29 20.26 -21.39
N ILE A 355 -12.32 20.16 -20.49
CA ILE A 355 -11.25 21.15 -20.37
C ILE A 355 -10.24 20.90 -21.49
N ALA A 356 -10.04 21.89 -22.36
CA ALA A 356 -8.98 21.81 -23.36
C ALA A 356 -7.60 22.04 -22.69
N PRO A 357 -6.62 21.11 -22.80
CA PRO A 357 -5.33 21.22 -22.11
C PRO A 357 -4.61 22.55 -22.37
N GLU A 358 -4.65 23.03 -23.62
CA GLU A 358 -4.03 24.28 -24.05
C GLU A 358 -4.70 25.54 -23.50
N LYS A 359 -5.86 25.40 -22.85
CA LYS A 359 -6.58 26.48 -22.16
C LYS A 359 -6.35 26.49 -20.65
N VAL A 360 -5.62 25.51 -20.12
CA VAL A 360 -5.17 25.53 -18.73
C VAL A 360 -3.93 26.42 -18.63
N LEU A 361 -4.05 27.50 -17.88
CA LEU A 361 -3.00 28.49 -17.68
C LEU A 361 -2.26 28.21 -16.38
N ASP A 362 -0.93 28.07 -16.44
CA ASP A 362 -0.10 28.17 -15.23
C ASP A 362 0.01 29.64 -14.81
N ILE A 363 -0.63 29.96 -13.69
CA ILE A 363 -0.67 31.30 -13.10
C ILE A 363 0.13 31.37 -11.80
N SER A 364 0.98 30.38 -11.53
CA SER A 364 1.79 30.30 -10.29
C SER A 364 2.62 31.54 -10.04
N GLN A 365 3.18 32.13 -11.11
CA GLN A 365 3.97 33.37 -11.06
C GLN A 365 3.21 34.60 -10.53
N TYR A 366 1.88 34.57 -10.54
CA TYR A 366 1.02 35.64 -10.03
C TYR A 366 0.67 35.46 -8.54
N MET A 367 1.03 34.32 -7.95
CA MET A 367 0.84 34.06 -6.52
C MET A 367 2.14 34.33 -5.75
N ARG A 368 2.04 35.18 -4.73
CA ARG A 368 3.15 35.41 -3.79
C ARG A 368 3.29 34.24 -2.81
N LYS A 369 4.44 34.13 -2.14
CA LYS A 369 4.70 33.09 -1.12
C LYS A 369 3.69 33.07 0.04
N ASP A 370 3.04 34.20 0.33
CA ASP A 370 2.00 34.30 1.37
C ASP A 370 0.61 33.83 0.90
N GLY A 371 0.50 33.30 -0.33
CA GLY A 371 -0.76 32.83 -0.93
C GLY A 371 -1.63 33.93 -1.53
N MET A 372 -1.19 35.19 -1.54
CA MET A 372 -1.91 36.26 -2.23
C MET A 372 -1.72 36.14 -3.74
N LEU A 373 -2.81 35.92 -4.47
CA LEU A 373 -2.87 35.92 -5.93
C LEU A 373 -3.25 37.31 -6.43
N GLU A 374 -2.44 37.87 -7.33
CA GLU A 374 -2.76 39.10 -8.06
C GLU A 374 -2.76 38.81 -9.56
N TRP A 375 -3.94 38.59 -10.14
CA TRP A 375 -4.09 38.13 -11.52
C TRP A 375 -5.17 38.92 -12.29
N ALA A 376 -4.86 39.29 -13.53
CA ALA A 376 -5.83 39.91 -14.45
C ALA A 376 -6.65 38.80 -15.13
N VAL A 377 -7.81 38.49 -14.56
CA VAL A 377 -8.70 37.44 -15.02
C VAL A 377 -9.23 37.80 -16.40
N PRO A 378 -9.06 36.96 -17.44
CA PRO A 378 -9.64 37.17 -18.76
C PRO A 378 -11.18 37.12 -18.72
N GLY A 379 -11.84 37.57 -19.80
CA GLY A 379 -13.30 37.46 -19.91
C GLY A 379 -13.80 36.01 -19.79
N GLY A 380 -14.96 35.84 -19.15
CA GLY A 380 -15.61 34.53 -18.96
C GLY A 380 -15.50 33.98 -17.53
N ASN A 381 -16.01 32.78 -17.31
CA ASN A 381 -15.91 32.08 -16.02
C ASN A 381 -14.63 31.24 -15.99
N TRP A 382 -13.90 31.32 -14.89
CA TRP A 382 -12.63 30.64 -14.68
C TRP A 382 -12.65 29.90 -13.34
N MET A 383 -12.15 28.67 -13.34
CA MET A 383 -11.75 28.00 -12.11
C MET A 383 -10.28 28.26 -11.85
N ILE A 384 -9.95 28.76 -10.68
CA ILE A 384 -8.58 28.85 -10.16
C ILE A 384 -8.37 27.66 -9.23
N VAL A 385 -7.31 26.90 -9.45
CA VAL A 385 -6.93 25.74 -8.63
C VAL A 385 -5.55 25.99 -8.05
N ARG A 386 -5.46 26.06 -6.72
CA ARG A 386 -4.19 26.01 -6.00
C ARG A 386 -3.90 24.57 -5.63
N ALA A 387 -3.03 23.91 -6.39
CA ALA A 387 -2.65 22.52 -6.17
C ALA A 387 -1.35 22.42 -5.36
N GLY A 388 -1.30 21.48 -4.42
CA GLY A 388 -0.15 21.29 -3.56
C GLY A 388 -0.17 19.94 -2.85
N MET A 389 0.99 19.56 -2.31
CA MET A 389 1.16 18.30 -1.61
C MET A 389 0.75 18.40 -0.15
N VAL A 390 0.04 17.38 0.34
CA VAL A 390 -0.31 17.20 1.76
C VAL A 390 0.11 15.80 2.20
N PRO A 391 0.64 15.62 3.43
CA PRO A 391 0.91 14.29 3.97
C PRO A 391 -0.35 13.44 4.02
N THR A 392 -0.26 12.15 3.69
CA THR A 392 -1.40 11.22 3.79
C THR A 392 -1.84 10.99 5.23
N GLY A 393 -0.97 11.28 6.21
CA GLY A 393 -1.21 11.08 7.63
C GLY A 393 -1.06 9.63 8.11
N VAL A 394 -0.82 8.68 7.20
CA VAL A 394 -0.57 7.27 7.55
C VAL A 394 0.76 7.13 8.28
N LYS A 395 0.80 6.18 9.22
CA LYS A 395 1.91 5.95 10.14
C LYS A 395 2.30 4.48 10.15
N ASN A 396 3.54 4.20 10.55
CA ASN A 396 3.99 2.83 10.79
C ASN A 396 3.21 2.17 11.93
N GLY A 397 3.22 0.85 11.94
CA GLY A 397 2.62 0.10 13.03
C GLY A 397 2.55 -1.42 12.78
N PRO A 398 1.92 -2.14 13.71
CA PRO A 398 1.56 -1.68 15.06
C PRO A 398 2.85 -1.54 15.90
N ALA A 399 3.08 -0.35 16.44
CA ALA A 399 4.31 0.04 17.13
C ALA A 399 3.97 0.68 18.48
N THR A 400 4.94 0.72 19.40
CA THR A 400 4.74 1.37 20.70
C THR A 400 4.59 2.89 20.50
N PRO A 401 3.88 3.61 21.39
CA PRO A 401 3.55 5.02 21.18
C PRO A 401 4.74 5.92 20.84
N GLU A 402 5.90 5.67 21.43
CA GLU A 402 7.13 6.46 21.26
C GLU A 402 7.78 6.27 19.89
N ALA A 403 7.45 5.19 19.19
CA ALA A 403 8.02 4.81 17.90
C ALA A 403 7.04 4.97 16.72
N ILE A 404 5.83 5.46 16.97
CA ILE A 404 4.86 5.77 15.93
C ILE A 404 5.19 7.12 15.28
N GLY A 405 5.28 7.16 13.95
CA GLY A 405 5.34 8.40 13.19
C GLY A 405 4.97 8.22 11.73
N LEU A 406 5.07 9.30 10.95
CA LEU A 406 4.63 9.31 9.55
C LEU A 406 5.41 8.29 8.72
N GLU A 407 4.72 7.67 7.77
CA GLU A 407 5.35 6.84 6.75
C GLU A 407 6.15 7.69 5.78
N VAL A 408 7.40 7.28 5.50
CA VAL A 408 8.29 7.99 4.57
C VAL A 408 7.76 7.97 3.15
N ASP A 409 8.03 9.02 2.38
CA ASP A 409 7.73 9.11 0.95
C ASP A 409 8.36 7.94 0.18
N LYS A 410 7.51 7.04 -0.33
CA LYS A 410 7.90 5.82 -1.06
C LYS A 410 8.35 6.11 -2.49
N MET A 411 8.35 7.37 -2.91
CA MET A 411 8.80 7.79 -4.23
C MET A 411 10.11 8.59 -4.18
N SER A 412 10.80 8.63 -3.03
CA SER A 412 12.03 9.39 -2.81
C SER A 412 13.18 8.55 -2.25
N ARG A 413 14.23 8.37 -3.07
CA ARG A 413 15.52 7.74 -2.66
C ARG A 413 16.21 8.49 -1.52
N GLU A 414 16.07 9.83 -1.51
CA GLU A 414 16.65 10.66 -0.47
C GLU A 414 15.96 10.40 0.87
N HIS A 415 14.62 10.39 0.88
CA HIS A 415 13.86 10.24 2.12
C HIS A 415 13.97 8.83 2.69
N ILE A 416 13.98 7.78 1.84
CA ILE A 416 14.19 6.41 2.34
C ILE A 416 15.61 6.22 2.90
N ALA A 417 16.63 6.87 2.33
CA ALA A 417 17.98 6.86 2.89
C ALA A 417 18.05 7.57 4.25
N TYR A 418 17.34 8.70 4.41
CA TYR A 418 17.21 9.39 5.69
C TYR A 418 16.47 8.53 6.72
N HIS A 419 15.41 7.83 6.32
CA HIS A 419 14.68 6.88 7.17
C HIS A 419 15.60 5.77 7.68
N PHE A 420 16.34 5.11 6.77
CA PHE A 420 17.33 4.09 7.13
C PHE A 420 18.34 4.65 8.15
N ASP A 421 18.91 5.82 7.88
CA ASP A 421 19.95 6.42 8.72
C ASP A 421 19.43 6.75 10.12
N SER A 422 18.16 7.16 10.22
CA SER A 422 17.53 7.57 11.48
C SER A 422 17.22 6.41 12.44
N PHE A 423 17.17 5.17 11.94
CA PHE A 423 16.89 3.99 12.78
C PHE A 423 17.98 2.93 12.67
N LEU A 424 18.08 2.24 11.53
CA LEU A 424 19.11 1.21 11.36
C LEU A 424 20.53 1.81 11.37
N GLY A 425 20.70 3.01 10.84
CA GLY A 425 21.95 3.76 10.94
C GLY A 425 22.38 4.03 12.39
N GLU A 426 21.43 4.30 13.29
CA GLU A 426 21.72 4.46 14.73
C GLU A 426 22.20 3.15 15.36
N ILE A 427 21.62 2.00 14.99
CA ILE A 427 22.10 0.68 15.43
C ILE A 427 23.56 0.49 15.01
N LEU A 428 23.89 0.82 13.75
CA LEU A 428 25.25 0.70 13.22
C LEU A 428 26.26 1.62 13.91
N ARG A 429 25.82 2.81 14.36
CA ARG A 429 26.65 3.78 15.08
C ARG A 429 26.86 3.41 16.56
N ARG A 430 25.82 2.92 17.23
CA ARG A 430 25.82 2.66 18.67
C ARG A 430 26.44 1.32 19.05
N ILE A 431 26.23 0.29 18.22
CA ILE A 431 26.67 -1.07 18.54
C ILE A 431 28.00 -1.38 17.81
N PRO A 432 29.06 -1.80 18.52
CA PRO A 432 30.35 -2.13 17.92
C PRO A 432 30.25 -3.16 16.81
N ALA A 433 30.99 -2.98 15.72
CA ALA A 433 30.92 -3.84 14.54
C ALA A 433 31.24 -5.31 14.86
N GLU A 434 32.12 -5.55 15.83
CA GLU A 434 32.49 -6.88 16.29
C GLU A 434 31.37 -7.65 16.99
N ASP A 435 30.44 -6.93 17.64
CA ASP A 435 29.31 -7.49 18.38
C ASP A 435 28.07 -7.62 17.50
N ARG A 436 28.07 -7.08 16.28
CA ARG A 436 26.95 -7.18 15.32
C ARG A 436 27.35 -7.82 14.00
N LYS A 437 28.36 -8.70 14.00
CA LYS A 437 28.89 -9.31 12.77
C LYS A 437 27.83 -10.09 12.00
N THR A 438 26.85 -10.66 12.70
CA THR A 438 25.77 -11.44 12.11
C THR A 438 24.51 -10.64 11.77
N PHE A 439 24.46 -9.34 12.11
CA PHE A 439 23.43 -8.45 11.56
C PHE A 439 23.71 -8.24 10.07
N LYS A 440 22.83 -8.78 9.22
CA LYS A 440 23.02 -8.83 7.76
C LYS A 440 21.81 -8.38 6.97
N VAL A 441 20.62 -8.38 7.54
CA VAL A 441 19.39 -8.27 6.77
C VAL A 441 18.55 -7.09 7.23
N VAL A 442 18.17 -6.24 6.29
CA VAL A 442 17.11 -5.24 6.46
C VAL A 442 15.80 -5.89 6.02
N VAL A 443 14.83 -5.95 6.91
CA VAL A 443 13.54 -6.60 6.66
C VAL A 443 12.53 -5.55 6.23
N GLU A 444 11.94 -5.77 5.06
CA GLU A 444 10.82 -5.05 4.49
C GLU A 444 9.63 -6.02 4.46
N ASP A 445 8.66 -5.84 5.35
CA ASP A 445 7.53 -6.75 5.44
C ASP A 445 6.48 -6.49 4.34
N SER A 446 5.30 -7.08 4.42
CA SER A 446 4.22 -6.75 3.48
C SER A 446 3.77 -5.29 3.59
N TYR A 447 3.55 -4.66 2.43
CA TYR A 447 3.15 -3.26 2.38
C TYR A 447 1.67 -3.09 2.76
N GLU A 448 1.38 -2.38 3.86
CA GLU A 448 0.00 -2.16 4.36
C GLU A 448 -0.27 -0.69 4.75
N ARG A 449 0.27 0.27 3.99
CA ARG A 449 0.27 1.71 4.36
C ARG A 449 -0.42 2.63 3.36
N GLY A 450 -1.29 2.09 2.52
CA GLY A 450 -2.10 2.86 1.58
C GLY A 450 -1.33 3.51 0.44
N GLY A 451 -2.04 4.32 -0.34
CA GLY A 451 -1.51 4.99 -1.52
C GLY A 451 -0.90 6.36 -1.21
N GLN A 452 -0.05 6.81 -2.14
CA GLN A 452 0.36 8.19 -2.32
C GLN A 452 0.29 8.51 -3.81
N ASN A 453 0.10 9.77 -4.19
CA ASN A 453 -0.03 10.12 -5.61
C ASN A 453 0.83 11.30 -6.08
N TRP A 454 1.66 11.87 -5.20
CA TRP A 454 2.58 12.93 -5.60
C TRP A 454 3.86 12.90 -4.76
N THR A 455 4.93 13.48 -5.29
CA THR A 455 6.25 13.62 -4.62
C THR A 455 7.02 14.78 -5.24
N ASP A 456 8.19 15.10 -4.69
CA ASP A 456 9.09 16.11 -5.22
C ASP A 456 9.61 15.71 -6.61
N GLY A 457 9.68 16.69 -7.53
CA GLY A 457 10.13 16.45 -8.90
C GLY A 457 9.19 15.60 -9.77
N PHE A 458 7.96 15.32 -9.31
CA PHE A 458 7.01 14.48 -10.05
C PHE A 458 6.74 15.00 -11.46
N ILE A 459 6.50 16.31 -11.63
CA ILE A 459 6.19 16.93 -12.95
C ILE A 459 7.30 16.64 -13.97
N GLU A 460 8.55 16.85 -13.60
CA GLU A 460 9.67 16.68 -14.54
C GLU A 460 9.94 15.20 -14.83
N THR A 461 9.79 14.34 -13.82
CA THR A 461 9.89 12.88 -14.01
C THR A 461 8.80 12.39 -14.97
N PHE A 462 7.56 12.84 -14.77
CA PHE A 462 6.41 12.47 -15.60
C PHE A 462 6.63 12.92 -17.06
N LYS A 463 7.06 14.17 -17.27
CA LYS A 463 7.38 14.70 -18.60
C LYS A 463 8.47 13.91 -19.30
N SER A 464 9.53 13.58 -18.58
CA SER A 464 10.63 12.78 -19.12
C SER A 464 10.17 11.36 -19.49
N ARG A 465 9.23 10.77 -18.74
CA ARG A 465 8.76 9.40 -18.94
C ARG A 465 7.73 9.28 -20.06
N TYR A 466 6.75 10.17 -20.10
CA TYR A 466 5.57 10.04 -20.99
C TYR A 466 5.54 11.07 -22.12
N GLY A 467 6.43 12.06 -22.11
CA GLY A 467 6.57 13.02 -23.21
C GLY A 467 5.53 14.14 -23.25
N TYR A 468 4.74 14.33 -22.20
CA TYR A 468 3.79 15.44 -22.08
C TYR A 468 3.72 16.02 -20.66
N ASP A 469 3.25 17.26 -20.54
CA ASP A 469 3.15 17.97 -19.27
C ASP A 469 1.91 17.51 -18.47
N PRO A 470 2.05 17.04 -17.22
CA PRO A 470 0.91 16.65 -16.40
C PRO A 470 0.13 17.85 -15.82
N VAL A 471 0.69 19.07 -15.83
CA VAL A 471 0.06 20.24 -15.18
C VAL A 471 -1.34 20.55 -15.74
N PRO A 472 -1.58 20.55 -17.07
CA PRO A 472 -2.93 20.71 -17.63
C PRO A 472 -3.94 19.62 -17.21
N PHE A 473 -3.45 18.47 -16.73
CA PHE A 473 -4.26 17.33 -16.32
C PHE A 473 -4.51 17.26 -14.80
N ILE A 474 -3.96 18.17 -14.00
CA ILE A 474 -4.26 18.28 -12.56
C ILE A 474 -5.78 18.26 -12.25
N PRO A 475 -6.66 18.94 -13.02
CA PRO A 475 -8.10 18.89 -12.78
C PRO A 475 -8.69 17.47 -12.84
N VAL A 476 -8.04 16.52 -13.51
CA VAL A 476 -8.47 15.11 -13.56
C VAL A 476 -8.42 14.46 -12.17
N ILE A 477 -7.46 14.84 -11.32
CA ILE A 477 -7.35 14.34 -9.94
C ILE A 477 -8.53 14.85 -9.07
N GLN A 478 -9.23 15.90 -9.50
CA GLN A 478 -10.47 16.43 -8.88
C GLN A 478 -11.73 15.96 -9.64
N GLY A 479 -11.60 14.96 -10.51
CA GLY A 479 -12.70 14.38 -11.26
C GLY A 479 -13.16 15.16 -12.48
N LYS A 480 -12.43 16.19 -12.92
CA LYS A 480 -12.77 16.93 -14.15
C LYS A 480 -12.25 16.19 -15.39
N VAL A 481 -12.99 16.24 -16.49
CA VAL A 481 -12.55 15.67 -17.76
C VAL A 481 -11.68 16.66 -18.52
N VAL A 482 -10.42 16.30 -18.79
CA VAL A 482 -9.46 17.05 -19.60
C VAL A 482 -9.27 16.36 -20.94
N GLN A 483 -9.41 17.11 -22.04
CA GLN A 483 -9.36 16.69 -23.45
C GLN A 483 -10.47 15.70 -23.86
N SER A 484 -10.54 14.54 -23.22
CA SER A 484 -11.57 13.52 -23.38
C SER A 484 -11.52 12.58 -22.16
N ARG A 485 -12.54 11.74 -21.99
CA ARG A 485 -12.53 10.70 -20.93
C ARG A 485 -11.38 9.70 -21.14
N ASP A 486 -11.14 9.25 -22.37
CA ASP A 486 -10.00 8.38 -22.69
C ASP A 486 -8.65 9.04 -22.36
N ALA A 487 -8.47 10.33 -22.67
CA ALA A 487 -7.23 11.04 -22.32
C ALA A 487 -7.06 11.22 -20.81
N SER A 488 -8.14 11.50 -20.09
CA SER A 488 -8.15 11.62 -18.63
C SER A 488 -7.84 10.28 -17.95
N ASP A 489 -8.45 9.19 -18.44
CA ASP A 489 -8.18 7.82 -17.98
C ASP A 489 -6.73 7.41 -18.22
N ARG A 490 -6.17 7.71 -19.40
CA ARG A 490 -4.77 7.45 -19.72
C ARG A 490 -3.83 8.24 -18.83
N PHE A 491 -4.12 9.51 -18.55
CA PHE A 491 -3.34 10.29 -17.59
C PHE A 491 -3.36 9.66 -16.19
N LEU A 492 -4.52 9.25 -15.69
CA LEU A 492 -4.61 8.57 -14.39
C LEU A 492 -3.89 7.20 -14.41
N TRP A 493 -3.89 6.50 -15.55
CA TRP A 493 -3.10 5.28 -15.72
C TRP A 493 -1.59 5.56 -15.69
N ASP A 494 -1.11 6.58 -16.42
CA ASP A 494 0.29 7.00 -16.44
C ASP A 494 0.75 7.47 -15.04
N LEU A 495 -0.12 8.16 -14.31
CA LEU A 495 0.08 8.52 -12.89
C LEU A 495 0.32 7.27 -12.04
N ARG A 496 -0.61 6.31 -12.05
CA ARG A 496 -0.49 5.06 -11.29
C ARG A 496 0.73 4.24 -11.71
N ARG A 497 1.03 4.18 -13.00
CA ARG A 497 2.19 3.44 -13.52
C ARG A 497 3.51 4.07 -13.07
N LEU A 498 3.60 5.40 -13.06
CA LEU A 498 4.80 6.07 -12.58
C LEU A 498 4.99 5.87 -11.07
N ILE A 499 3.91 5.89 -10.30
CA ILE A 499 3.95 5.60 -8.86
C ILE A 499 4.47 4.18 -8.61
N ALA A 500 3.94 3.18 -9.34
CA ALA A 500 4.43 1.80 -9.25
C ALA A 500 5.92 1.67 -9.62
N ASP A 501 6.38 2.40 -10.64
CA ASP A 501 7.80 2.47 -11.00
C ASP A 501 8.65 3.06 -9.87
N LYS A 502 8.25 4.20 -9.32
CA LYS A 502 9.00 4.88 -8.26
C LYS A 502 9.00 4.08 -6.96
N ILE A 503 7.90 3.43 -6.57
CA ILE A 503 7.90 2.60 -5.36
C ILE A 503 8.86 1.40 -5.50
N ALA A 504 8.91 0.76 -6.67
CA ALA A 504 9.87 -0.31 -6.89
C ALA A 504 11.32 0.20 -6.88
N TYR A 505 11.64 1.20 -7.71
CA TYR A 505 13.04 1.60 -7.93
C TYR A 505 13.56 2.59 -6.90
N ASP A 506 12.73 3.48 -6.37
CA ASP A 506 13.16 4.54 -5.46
C ASP A 506 12.99 4.17 -3.99
N TYR A 507 11.94 3.43 -3.64
CA TYR A 507 11.75 2.94 -2.28
C TYR A 507 12.49 1.62 -2.04
N VAL A 508 12.09 0.50 -2.67
CA VAL A 508 12.78 -0.80 -2.45
C VAL A 508 14.22 -0.73 -2.94
N GLY A 509 14.41 -0.29 -4.20
CA GLY A 509 15.74 -0.13 -4.76
C GLY A 509 16.60 0.88 -3.97
N GLY A 510 15.99 1.97 -3.48
CA GLY A 510 16.68 2.95 -2.65
C GLY A 510 17.10 2.38 -1.29
N LEU A 511 16.23 1.62 -0.62
CA LEU A 511 16.54 0.97 0.65
C LEU A 511 17.61 -0.11 0.48
N ARG A 512 17.54 -0.91 -0.59
CA ARG A 512 18.60 -1.85 -0.96
C ARG A 512 19.93 -1.15 -1.13
N ASP A 513 19.97 -0.09 -1.94
CA ASP A 513 21.22 0.60 -2.25
C ASP A 513 21.84 1.26 -1.00
N VAL A 514 21.05 1.83 -0.08
CA VAL A 514 21.59 2.32 1.20
C VAL A 514 22.05 1.19 2.12
N SER A 515 21.32 0.08 2.18
CA SER A 515 21.68 -1.10 2.97
C SER A 515 23.02 -1.68 2.51
N HIS A 516 23.24 -1.79 1.19
CA HIS A 516 24.47 -2.29 0.58
C HIS A 516 25.70 -1.46 0.95
N ARG A 517 25.55 -0.13 1.11
CA ARG A 517 26.64 0.75 1.57
C ARG A 517 27.18 0.37 2.96
N HIS A 518 26.38 -0.35 3.75
CA HIS A 518 26.74 -0.82 5.08
C HIS A 518 26.99 -2.34 5.15
N GLY A 519 27.05 -3.02 4.00
CA GLY A 519 27.25 -4.47 3.93
C GLY A 519 26.05 -5.30 4.41
N LEU A 520 24.85 -4.70 4.38
CA LEU A 520 23.57 -5.36 4.64
C LEU A 520 22.86 -5.69 3.32
N THR A 521 22.00 -6.70 3.31
CA THR A 521 21.10 -7.08 2.21
C THR A 521 19.65 -6.85 2.61
N THR A 522 18.72 -6.77 1.65
CA THR A 522 17.29 -6.66 1.93
C THR A 522 16.56 -8.00 1.78
N TRP A 523 15.58 -8.21 2.65
CA TRP A 523 14.58 -9.28 2.53
C TRP A 523 13.21 -8.62 2.45
N LEU A 524 12.40 -9.00 1.47
CA LEU A 524 11.16 -8.30 1.13
C LEU A 524 9.99 -9.26 0.95
N GLU A 525 8.90 -9.04 1.67
CA GLU A 525 7.59 -9.55 1.23
C GLU A 525 7.10 -8.69 0.05
N ASN A 526 7.13 -9.25 -1.16
CA ASN A 526 7.00 -8.44 -2.37
C ASN A 526 5.55 -8.23 -2.84
N TYR A 527 4.60 -8.44 -1.93
CA TYR A 527 3.18 -8.18 -2.09
C TYR A 527 2.73 -7.13 -1.06
N GLY A 528 1.48 -6.70 -1.15
CA GLY A 528 0.91 -5.82 -0.16
C GLY A 528 -0.59 -5.95 -0.11
N HIS A 529 -1.10 -6.09 1.10
CA HIS A 529 -2.52 -6.07 1.39
C HIS A 529 -3.01 -4.62 1.50
N TRP A 530 -4.32 -4.41 1.45
CA TRP A 530 -4.92 -3.09 1.70
C TRP A 530 -4.56 -2.00 0.67
N GLY A 531 -4.34 -2.40 -0.58
CA GLY A 531 -4.23 -1.42 -1.66
C GLY A 531 -2.83 -0.91 -1.91
N PHE A 532 -1.86 -1.82 -1.97
CA PHE A 532 -0.53 -1.49 -2.45
C PHE A 532 -0.55 -1.02 -3.92
N ALA A 533 -0.05 0.19 -4.17
CA ALA A 533 0.01 0.79 -5.50
C ALA A 533 1.27 0.35 -6.26
N GLY A 534 1.38 -0.93 -6.58
CA GLY A 534 2.60 -1.50 -7.15
C GLY A 534 2.39 -2.53 -8.24
N GLU A 535 3.50 -2.88 -8.91
CA GLU A 535 3.62 -4.07 -9.74
C GLU A 535 4.55 -5.04 -9.00
N PHE A 536 4.00 -6.14 -8.48
CA PHE A 536 4.65 -6.95 -7.45
C PHE A 536 5.94 -7.64 -7.91
N LEU A 537 6.05 -7.95 -9.21
CA LEU A 537 7.26 -8.57 -9.74
C LEU A 537 8.40 -7.57 -9.81
N GLN A 538 8.19 -6.40 -10.41
CA GLN A 538 9.19 -5.32 -10.46
C GLN A 538 9.58 -4.84 -9.07
N TYR A 539 8.61 -4.73 -8.16
CA TYR A 539 8.83 -4.39 -6.75
C TYR A 539 9.79 -5.40 -6.09
N GLY A 540 9.47 -6.69 -6.15
CA GLY A 540 10.34 -7.75 -5.62
C GLY A 540 11.68 -7.86 -6.35
N GLY A 541 11.72 -7.54 -7.65
CA GLY A 541 12.94 -7.52 -8.45
C GLY A 541 13.98 -6.52 -7.95
N GLN A 542 13.58 -5.52 -7.15
CA GLN A 542 14.49 -4.53 -6.57
C GLN A 542 15.06 -4.89 -5.20
N SER A 543 14.63 -5.98 -4.55
CA SER A 543 15.24 -6.46 -3.29
C SER A 543 16.45 -7.39 -3.54
N ASP A 544 17.12 -7.88 -2.49
CA ASP A 544 18.05 -9.02 -2.60
C ASP A 544 17.29 -10.35 -2.50
N GLU A 545 16.57 -10.57 -1.40
CA GLU A 545 15.72 -11.74 -1.14
C GLU A 545 14.23 -11.37 -1.23
N VAL A 546 13.38 -12.33 -1.64
CA VAL A 546 11.91 -12.15 -1.70
C VAL A 546 11.20 -13.19 -0.85
N SER A 547 10.00 -12.86 -0.41
CA SER A 547 9.14 -13.69 0.41
C SER A 547 7.67 -13.62 0.01
N GLY A 548 6.99 -14.76 0.16
CA GLY A 548 5.54 -14.88 0.26
C GLY A 548 5.07 -14.90 1.72
N GLU A 549 3.77 -15.13 1.93
CA GLU A 549 3.16 -15.46 3.23
C GLU A 549 2.40 -16.77 3.09
N PHE A 550 2.19 -17.51 4.17
CA PHE A 550 0.98 -18.30 4.31
C PHE A 550 0.58 -18.58 5.75
N TRP A 551 -0.73 -18.63 5.95
CA TRP A 551 -1.31 -18.99 7.24
C TRP A 551 -1.43 -20.51 7.38
N SER A 552 -1.47 -20.96 8.63
CA SER A 552 -1.64 -22.37 9.01
C SER A 552 -2.89 -23.00 8.40
N GLU A 553 -3.95 -22.20 8.25
CA GLU A 553 -5.23 -22.60 7.68
C GLU A 553 -5.80 -21.50 6.76
N GLY A 554 -6.83 -21.84 5.98
CA GLY A 554 -7.55 -20.89 5.12
C GLY A 554 -6.90 -20.67 3.75
N ASP A 555 -7.22 -19.54 3.14
CA ASP A 555 -6.82 -19.20 1.77
C ASP A 555 -5.68 -18.16 1.70
N LEU A 556 -5.24 -17.64 2.86
CA LEU A 556 -4.10 -16.73 2.95
C LEU A 556 -2.80 -17.49 2.60
N GLY A 557 -2.08 -16.96 1.61
CA GLY A 557 -0.85 -17.52 1.03
C GLY A 557 -1.00 -18.07 -0.38
N ASP A 558 -2.22 -18.16 -0.90
CA ASP A 558 -2.48 -18.71 -2.24
C ASP A 558 -1.93 -17.80 -3.36
N ILE A 559 -1.88 -16.48 -3.15
CA ILE A 559 -1.39 -15.51 -4.15
C ILE A 559 0.05 -15.10 -3.82
N GLU A 560 0.33 -14.86 -2.53
CA GLU A 560 1.55 -14.27 -2.00
C GLU A 560 2.76 -15.14 -2.35
N ASN A 561 2.67 -16.45 -2.09
CA ASN A 561 3.73 -17.40 -2.43
C ASN A 561 3.96 -17.52 -3.94
N LYS A 562 2.88 -17.41 -4.74
CA LYS A 562 3.01 -17.50 -6.19
C LYS A 562 3.67 -16.26 -6.78
N VAL A 563 3.36 -15.10 -6.22
CA VAL A 563 3.98 -13.81 -6.55
C VAL A 563 5.47 -13.85 -6.20
N ALA A 564 5.83 -14.33 -5.01
CA ALA A 564 7.22 -14.45 -4.58
C ALA A 564 8.02 -15.43 -5.44
N SER A 565 7.49 -16.63 -5.71
CA SER A 565 8.18 -17.62 -6.54
C SER A 565 8.30 -17.17 -8.00
N SER A 566 7.27 -16.54 -8.56
CA SER A 566 7.32 -15.97 -9.91
C SER A 566 8.36 -14.87 -10.02
N CYS A 567 8.40 -13.96 -9.03
CA CYS A 567 9.40 -12.90 -8.95
C CYS A 567 10.82 -13.49 -8.89
N ALA A 568 11.05 -14.45 -8.00
CA ALA A 568 12.35 -15.09 -7.86
C ALA A 568 12.80 -15.78 -9.16
N HIS A 569 11.92 -16.51 -9.84
CA HIS A 569 12.25 -17.17 -11.10
C HIS A 569 12.54 -16.18 -12.24
N ILE A 570 11.80 -15.07 -12.33
CA ILE A 570 11.99 -14.06 -13.38
C ILE A 570 13.30 -13.27 -13.16
N TYR A 571 13.58 -12.88 -11.91
CA TYR A 571 14.74 -12.05 -11.58
C TYR A 571 15.97 -12.84 -11.13
N GLY A 572 15.93 -14.17 -11.16
CA GLY A 572 17.08 -15.04 -10.88
C GLY A 572 17.48 -15.11 -9.40
N LYS A 573 16.53 -14.97 -8.48
CA LYS A 573 16.77 -15.05 -7.03
C LYS A 573 16.77 -16.52 -6.59
N GLY A 574 17.82 -16.92 -5.87
CA GLY A 574 18.01 -18.33 -5.47
C GLY A 574 17.20 -18.75 -4.23
N LYS A 575 16.82 -17.80 -3.37
CA LYS A 575 15.99 -18.03 -2.19
C LYS A 575 14.60 -17.45 -2.40
N VAL A 576 13.59 -18.26 -2.16
CA VAL A 576 12.18 -17.89 -2.15
C VAL A 576 11.66 -18.16 -0.75
N SER A 577 11.55 -17.10 0.04
CA SER A 577 11.10 -17.19 1.41
C SER A 577 9.59 -17.28 1.51
N ALA A 578 9.08 -17.73 2.64
CA ALA A 578 7.72 -17.43 3.05
C ALA A 578 7.66 -17.15 4.56
N GLU A 579 6.97 -16.09 4.97
CA GLU A 579 6.41 -16.02 6.32
C GLU A 579 5.45 -17.21 6.47
N SER A 580 5.80 -18.14 7.33
CA SER A 580 5.25 -19.49 7.34
C SER A 580 4.48 -19.78 8.61
N PHE A 581 3.28 -20.31 8.42
CA PHE A 581 2.39 -20.81 9.48
C PHE A 581 1.80 -19.74 10.37
N THR A 582 1.57 -18.53 9.88
CA THR A 582 0.84 -17.49 10.61
C THR A 582 -0.53 -18.01 11.03
N CYS A 583 -0.96 -17.70 12.25
CA CYS A 583 -2.28 -18.13 12.71
C CYS A 583 -2.86 -17.14 13.70
N ALA A 584 -4.18 -17.13 13.83
CA ALA A 584 -4.88 -16.41 14.87
C ALA A 584 -5.97 -17.29 15.50
N GLY A 585 -6.33 -16.97 16.74
CA GLY A 585 -7.29 -17.74 17.53
C GLY A 585 -6.76 -19.11 17.99
N SER A 586 -7.32 -19.64 19.07
CA SER A 586 -6.93 -20.94 19.66
C SER A 586 -5.41 -21.06 19.91
N PRO A 587 -4.84 -20.21 20.79
CA PRO A 587 -3.41 -20.20 21.06
C PRO A 587 -2.91 -21.58 21.54
N PHE A 588 -1.69 -21.96 21.15
CA PHE A 588 -1.05 -23.24 21.46
C PHE A 588 -1.79 -24.51 20.96
N SER A 589 -2.76 -24.39 20.05
CA SER A 589 -3.51 -25.55 19.53
C SER A 589 -2.88 -26.26 18.33
N ARG A 590 -1.82 -25.69 17.76
CA ARG A 590 -1.14 -26.14 16.54
C ARG A 590 0.22 -26.73 16.89
N TYR A 591 0.62 -27.72 16.10
CA TYR A 591 1.83 -28.52 16.29
C TYR A 591 2.30 -29.04 14.92
N PRO A 592 3.57 -29.48 14.77
CA PRO A 592 4.19 -29.74 13.47
C PRO A 592 3.37 -30.63 12.53
N ALA A 593 2.74 -31.70 13.02
CA ALA A 593 1.93 -32.59 12.17
C ALA A 593 0.70 -31.91 11.55
N ARG A 594 0.12 -30.90 12.21
CA ARG A 594 -0.98 -30.09 11.63
C ARG A 594 -0.48 -29.11 10.56
N MET A 595 0.73 -28.60 10.73
CA MET A 595 1.32 -27.62 9.81
C MET A 595 1.90 -28.28 8.56
N LYS A 596 2.31 -29.55 8.63
CA LYS A 596 3.02 -30.27 7.56
C LYS A 596 2.32 -30.18 6.20
N GLN A 597 1.02 -30.49 6.12
CA GLN A 597 0.31 -30.49 4.84
C GLN A 597 0.32 -29.10 4.17
N ARG A 598 0.17 -28.04 4.97
CA ARG A 598 0.19 -26.65 4.49
C ARG A 598 1.59 -26.26 4.01
N GLY A 599 2.63 -26.60 4.76
CA GLY A 599 4.02 -26.37 4.37
C GLY A 599 4.39 -27.10 3.08
N ASP A 600 4.06 -28.39 2.98
CA ASP A 600 4.31 -29.20 1.78
C ASP A 600 3.66 -28.58 0.54
N ARG A 601 2.42 -28.07 0.66
CA ARG A 601 1.74 -27.38 -0.44
C ARG A 601 2.57 -26.21 -0.96
N PHE A 602 3.06 -25.32 -0.11
CA PHE A 602 3.76 -24.12 -0.59
C PHE A 602 5.19 -24.39 -1.04
N PHE A 603 5.84 -25.45 -0.55
CA PHE A 603 7.05 -25.95 -1.20
C PHE A 603 6.80 -26.37 -2.66
N THR A 604 5.62 -26.92 -2.99
CA THR A 604 5.27 -27.20 -4.40
C THR A 604 5.01 -25.96 -5.24
N GLU A 605 4.71 -24.81 -4.63
CA GLU A 605 4.54 -23.51 -5.31
C GLU A 605 5.85 -22.76 -5.57
N GLY A 606 6.97 -23.31 -5.12
CA GLY A 606 8.32 -22.78 -5.36
C GLY A 606 8.97 -22.14 -4.14
N ILE A 607 8.33 -22.17 -2.96
CA ILE A 607 8.99 -21.78 -1.70
C ILE A 607 10.13 -22.77 -1.42
N ASN A 608 11.28 -22.26 -0.99
CA ASN A 608 12.45 -23.08 -0.69
C ASN A 608 13.25 -22.61 0.54
N ASN A 609 12.79 -21.53 1.19
CA ASN A 609 13.35 -20.98 2.40
C ASN A 609 12.20 -20.65 3.36
N THR A 610 12.19 -21.22 4.56
CA THR A 610 11.08 -21.04 5.52
C THR A 610 11.46 -19.99 6.55
N LEU A 611 10.54 -19.05 6.81
CA LEU A 611 10.59 -18.14 7.94
C LEU A 611 9.40 -18.43 8.85
N LEU A 612 9.65 -19.01 10.03
CA LEU A 612 8.61 -19.40 10.98
C LEU A 612 7.98 -18.16 11.62
N HIS A 613 6.66 -17.99 11.46
CA HIS A 613 5.86 -17.00 12.18
C HIS A 613 5.15 -17.72 13.35
N VAL A 614 5.48 -17.48 14.62
CA VAL A 614 6.43 -16.49 15.16
C VAL A 614 7.07 -16.96 16.47
N TYR A 615 8.31 -16.54 16.74
CA TYR A 615 8.93 -16.62 18.05
C TYR A 615 8.71 -15.29 18.79
N ILE A 616 7.78 -15.24 19.73
CA ILE A 616 7.64 -14.08 20.63
C ILE A 616 8.71 -14.17 21.71
N GLU A 617 9.46 -13.08 21.93
CA GLU A 617 10.50 -12.99 22.96
C GLU A 617 9.92 -13.34 24.35
N GLN A 618 10.70 -14.09 25.13
CA GLN A 618 10.26 -14.62 26.41
C GLN A 618 11.06 -14.00 27.57
N PRO A 619 10.57 -12.89 28.16
CA PRO A 619 11.35 -12.11 29.11
C PRO A 619 11.31 -12.68 30.53
N TYR A 620 10.34 -13.58 30.81
CA TYR A 620 10.06 -14.12 32.14
C TYR A 620 10.28 -15.64 32.18
N GLU A 621 11.32 -16.08 32.89
CA GLU A 621 11.68 -17.50 32.89
C GLU A 621 10.66 -18.38 33.62
N GLU A 622 10.08 -17.88 34.71
CA GLU A 622 9.16 -18.64 35.58
C GLU A 622 7.71 -18.67 35.07
N LYS A 623 7.40 -18.01 33.94
CA LYS A 623 6.03 -17.94 33.40
C LYS A 623 5.86 -18.92 32.23
N PHE A 624 4.83 -19.76 32.33
CA PHE A 624 4.40 -20.70 31.29
C PHE A 624 2.93 -20.47 30.95
N PRO A 625 2.53 -20.58 29.66
CA PRO A 625 3.35 -20.94 28.50
C PRO A 625 4.18 -19.76 27.93
N GLY A 626 4.29 -18.66 28.68
CA GLY A 626 5.12 -17.52 28.33
C GLY A 626 4.34 -16.31 27.82
N MET A 627 5.05 -15.32 27.27
CA MET A 627 4.49 -14.19 26.55
C MET A 627 3.86 -14.66 25.24
N ASN A 628 2.69 -14.13 24.90
CA ASN A 628 2.02 -14.44 23.63
C ASN A 628 1.23 -13.22 23.11
N ALA A 629 0.83 -13.28 21.84
CA ALA A 629 -0.02 -12.28 21.18
C ALA A 629 -1.36 -12.90 20.77
N TRP A 630 -2.23 -12.12 20.12
CA TRP A 630 -3.47 -12.65 19.52
C TRP A 630 -3.21 -13.49 18.25
N PHE A 631 -1.97 -13.46 17.75
CA PHE A 631 -1.44 -14.25 16.63
C PHE A 631 -0.34 -15.21 17.09
N GLY A 632 -0.07 -16.23 16.27
CA GLY A 632 0.96 -17.26 16.42
C GLY A 632 1.46 -17.73 15.05
N ASN A 633 2.05 -18.90 14.89
CA ASN A 633 2.20 -20.01 15.85
C ASN A 633 3.28 -19.77 16.89
N GLU A 634 3.15 -20.39 18.06
CA GLU A 634 4.07 -20.17 19.18
C GLU A 634 5.37 -20.99 19.06
N PHE A 635 6.24 -20.66 18.10
CA PHE A 635 7.55 -21.31 17.90
C PHE A 635 8.61 -20.86 18.92
N ASN A 636 8.25 -20.71 20.19
CA ASN A 636 9.16 -20.24 21.24
C ASN A 636 9.55 -21.36 22.22
N ARG A 637 10.64 -21.16 22.97
CA ARG A 637 11.22 -22.13 23.92
C ARG A 637 10.29 -22.61 25.05
N LYS A 638 9.14 -21.97 25.24
CA LYS A 638 8.14 -22.31 26.26
C LYS A 638 7.00 -23.17 25.72
N ASN A 639 6.98 -23.44 24.41
CA ASN A 639 6.06 -24.40 23.81
C ASN A 639 6.50 -25.85 24.11
N THR A 640 5.55 -26.76 24.30
CA THR A 640 5.77 -28.13 24.78
C THR A 640 6.59 -28.99 23.82
N TRP A 641 6.52 -28.72 22.51
CA TRP A 641 7.19 -29.47 21.45
C TRP A 641 8.36 -28.72 20.82
N PHE A 642 8.73 -27.53 21.32
CA PHE A 642 9.77 -26.70 20.70
C PHE A 642 11.12 -27.44 20.58
N TYR A 643 11.49 -28.20 21.61
CA TYR A 643 12.74 -28.96 21.63
C TYR A 643 12.67 -30.32 20.90
N ASP A 644 11.56 -30.62 20.21
CA ASP A 644 11.41 -31.79 19.33
C ASP A 644 11.45 -31.37 17.84
N MET A 645 11.91 -30.15 17.54
CA MET A 645 12.01 -29.61 16.18
C MET A 645 13.28 -30.05 15.42
N ASP A 646 14.27 -30.63 16.10
CA ASP A 646 15.59 -31.00 15.56
C ASP A 646 15.71 -32.41 14.96
#